data_AF-A0A1J1LM97-F1
#
_entry.id   AF-A0A1J1LM97-F1
#
_cell.length_a   1.000
_cell.length_b   1.000
_cell.length_c   1.000
_cell.angle_alpha   90.00
_cell.angle_beta   90.00
_cell.angle_gamma   90.00
#
_symmetry.space_group_name_H-M   'P 1'
#
loop_
_entity.id
_entity.type
_entity.pdbx_description
1 polymer ?
#
loop_
_entity_poly.entity_id
_entity_poly.type
_entity_poly.pdbx_seq_one_letter_code
_entity_poly.pdbx_strand_id
1 'polypeptide(L)'
;MLTGERKADNRMDSPETASGVIRLKPQQYIHILDTNTGVTRLEVGPQTITLRDHDRLALRPESMIVVPPRYYCIITNPVLRDEDGQPLADQHGQIRLRYGDQEIRFAQDPFPLYPGEELIGDVTRLHVVETNQALRLRALRDFSEIQTLDTEEQTLDRRAGDEWLFEGPATYIPRVDVEVVETVKAKVIKPNQALRLLARQACVDRQGHRRRAGEEWLVREEGAYLPGVDEEVIDIINAYVLTERKALHLRAKRTFQDVLGRQRRAGDEWLVTLADAEIHIPDVYEEVVGEVQITTLDDHEWCVVLNPIDETGRPQLGLREVRQGRTSFFLHPGERLEAGIQYIYILSEQEALLLRARESFTEGTGATATIRQPGDLWMITGPRDYIPPVEVEVVQKRQAIPLDKNEGIYVRDTQTGELKLVNGPQAYMLSPYEELWEKELPPVVEGLLMQQRDPIADRNVQDGDLLVTRKTPRPPRNKTRAVVFHVPQNSAVQIHDYKNRSARTVFGPDLVMLDPDEAFTVLSLSGGKPKQPNLIKSLALLLGPDFMTDIFIVETSDHARLQLQLSYNWYFDVNRHDEQAAVRLFQVPDFVGDACKAIASRVRGAVAGVKFDEFHRNSARIIRTAVFGTDEEGRVREEFRFRANHLVITNIDIQTVEPVDEETLKSLQKSVQIAIQITTDAQEAAARHDAERIEQEAKARLERQIIVDKSAAEGERRQLLAFQAENAAIESTGQATAEARAKAEAAQIQGALTVSLAQQEAEAALIRSEAELAQLRARQETELAHQQALMSLEIEKAQRLAQIQADEFRQKVEAIGPDTLRAIAQAGPELQVRLLQGLGLQSMLITDGKSPINLFSTANGLVNPASLPNQP
;
A
#
# COMPACT_ATOMS: atom_id res chain seq x y z
N MET A 1 58.09 32.05 -75.03
CA MET A 1 58.14 30.58 -75.25
C MET A 1 57.01 30.27 -76.22
N LEU A 2 57.20 30.10 -77.53
CA LEU A 2 58.28 29.43 -78.28
C LEU A 2 58.39 27.93 -77.98
N THR A 3 57.36 27.18 -78.37
CA THR A 3 57.45 25.78 -78.79
C THR A 3 57.27 25.72 -80.29
N GLY A 4 58.35 25.92 -81.05
CA GLY A 4 58.30 25.88 -82.52
C GLY A 4 58.29 24.45 -83.05
N GLU A 5 57.32 24.11 -83.89
CA GLU A 5 57.36 22.85 -84.66
C GLU A 5 58.50 22.90 -85.69
N ARG A 6 59.46 21.98 -85.57
CA ARG A 6 60.56 21.85 -86.54
C ARG A 6 60.07 21.15 -87.81
N LYS A 7 59.66 21.91 -88.82
CA LYS A 7 59.75 21.47 -90.23
C LYS A 7 61.13 21.83 -90.79
N ALA A 8 62.09 20.94 -90.55
CA ALA A 8 63.42 21.02 -91.15
C ALA A 8 63.44 20.43 -92.57
N ASP A 9 64.25 21.04 -93.44
CA ASP A 9 64.71 20.59 -94.77
C ASP A 9 63.88 19.51 -95.51
N ASN A 10 63.20 19.91 -96.59
CA ASN A 10 63.12 19.06 -97.77
C ASN A 10 64.05 19.61 -98.87
N ARG A 11 65.36 19.41 -98.70
CA ARG A 11 66.36 19.63 -99.75
C ARG A 11 66.28 18.51 -100.77
N MET A 12 65.47 18.69 -101.81
CA MET A 12 65.55 17.86 -103.01
C MET A 12 65.73 18.70 -104.28
N ASP A 13 66.68 18.22 -105.07
CA ASP A 13 66.78 18.31 -106.52
C ASP A 13 66.69 19.69 -107.19
N SER A 14 67.87 20.18 -107.59
CA SER A 14 68.01 20.71 -108.94
C SER A 14 67.71 19.61 -109.96
N PRO A 15 66.79 19.85 -110.89
CA PRO A 15 67.20 19.70 -112.27
C PRO A 15 66.93 20.95 -113.11
N GLU A 16 67.71 21.00 -114.18
CA GLU A 16 67.71 21.92 -115.32
C GLU A 16 66.37 22.60 -115.65
N THR A 17 66.44 23.90 -115.93
CA THR A 17 65.56 24.51 -116.95
C THR A 17 66.47 25.11 -118.02
N ALA A 18 66.77 24.30 -119.04
CA ALA A 18 67.68 24.65 -120.12
C ALA A 18 67.05 25.62 -121.14
N SER A 19 66.67 26.80 -120.68
CA SER A 19 66.41 27.98 -121.50
C SER A 19 66.57 29.24 -120.65
N GLY A 20 67.41 30.18 -121.09
CA GLY A 20 67.64 31.45 -120.39
C GLY A 20 66.49 32.44 -120.57
N VAL A 21 65.24 32.04 -120.31
CA VAL A 21 64.02 32.81 -120.59
C VAL A 21 62.99 32.62 -119.46
N ILE A 22 62.69 33.69 -118.71
CA ILE A 22 61.72 33.69 -117.61
C ILE A 22 60.55 34.62 -117.97
N ARG A 23 59.32 34.11 -117.92
CA ARG A 23 58.11 34.89 -118.20
C ARG A 23 57.40 35.28 -116.90
N LEU A 24 57.46 36.56 -116.55
CA LEU A 24 56.69 37.13 -115.44
C LEU A 24 55.25 37.40 -115.88
N LYS A 25 54.28 37.03 -115.04
CA LYS A 25 52.88 37.45 -115.18
C LYS A 25 52.70 38.88 -114.62
N PRO A 26 51.57 39.57 -114.88
CA PRO A 26 51.22 40.77 -114.13
C PRO A 26 51.22 40.49 -112.63
N GLN A 27 51.63 41.48 -111.82
CA GLN A 27 51.75 41.37 -110.36
C GLN A 27 52.69 40.24 -109.87
N GLN A 28 53.64 39.80 -110.70
CA GLN A 28 54.77 38.97 -110.27
C GLN A 28 56.10 39.70 -110.36
N TYR A 29 57.06 39.32 -109.51
CA TYR A 29 58.40 39.88 -109.47
C TYR A 29 59.47 38.79 -109.25
N ILE A 30 60.72 39.11 -109.61
CA ILE A 30 61.92 38.31 -109.30
C ILE A 30 63.08 39.21 -108.90
N HIS A 31 64.08 38.62 -108.26
CA HIS A 31 65.38 39.23 -108.06
C HIS A 31 66.43 38.52 -108.93
N ILE A 32 67.23 39.27 -109.66
CA ILE A 32 68.34 38.76 -110.48
C ILE A 32 69.65 39.33 -109.94
N LEU A 33 70.61 38.46 -109.64
CA LEU A 33 71.98 38.80 -109.27
C LEU A 33 72.85 38.84 -110.52
N ASP A 34 73.41 40.00 -110.85
CA ASP A 34 74.53 40.06 -111.80
C ASP A 34 75.81 39.63 -111.08
N THR A 35 76.43 38.56 -111.56
CA THR A 35 77.63 37.97 -110.99
C THR A 35 78.93 38.73 -111.31
N ASN A 36 78.91 39.67 -112.27
CA ASN A 36 80.05 40.55 -112.53
C ASN A 36 80.11 41.73 -111.55
N THR A 37 78.97 42.32 -111.21
CA THR A 37 78.88 43.49 -110.30
C THR A 37 78.54 43.12 -108.86
N GLY A 38 78.01 41.91 -108.62
CA GLY A 38 77.51 41.47 -107.32
C GLY A 38 76.13 42.04 -106.95
N VAL A 39 75.49 42.78 -107.86
CA VAL A 39 74.26 43.54 -107.58
C VAL A 39 73.01 42.70 -107.83
N THR A 40 72.13 42.65 -106.83
CA THR A 40 70.76 42.15 -106.98
C THR A 40 69.83 43.27 -107.46
N ARG A 41 69.22 43.09 -108.63
CA ARG A 41 68.17 43.96 -109.16
C ARG A 41 66.79 43.32 -109.05
N LEU A 42 65.78 44.15 -108.83
CA LEU A 42 64.36 43.79 -108.89
C LEU A 42 63.87 43.87 -110.34
N GLU A 43 63.16 42.85 -110.79
CA GLU A 43 62.46 42.85 -112.08
C GLU A 43 60.97 42.56 -111.87
N VAL A 44 60.11 43.40 -112.44
CA VAL A 44 58.65 43.36 -112.27
C VAL A 44 57.96 42.97 -113.58
N GLY A 45 56.92 42.13 -113.52
CA GLY A 45 56.10 41.74 -114.66
C GLY A 45 54.95 42.71 -114.99
N PRO A 46 54.37 42.65 -116.20
CA PRO A 46 54.50 41.56 -117.18
C PRO A 46 55.61 41.79 -118.22
N GLN A 47 56.69 41.02 -118.12
CA GLN A 47 57.74 40.96 -119.15
C GLN A 47 58.30 39.53 -119.26
N THR A 48 58.95 39.24 -120.39
CA THR A 48 59.68 37.99 -120.61
C THR A 48 61.16 38.33 -120.68
N ILE A 49 61.88 38.02 -119.59
CA ILE A 49 63.26 38.41 -119.37
C ILE A 49 64.16 37.28 -119.86
N THR A 50 65.22 37.60 -120.58
CA THR A 50 66.26 36.63 -120.92
C THR A 50 67.46 36.79 -119.99
N LEU A 51 67.88 35.70 -119.35
CA LEU A 51 69.07 35.68 -118.50
C LEU A 51 70.32 35.67 -119.37
N ARG A 52 71.26 36.58 -119.09
CA ARG A 52 72.59 36.62 -119.70
C ARG A 52 73.54 35.67 -118.98
N ASP A 53 74.69 35.37 -119.58
CA ASP A 53 75.68 34.45 -119.00
C ASP A 53 76.20 34.86 -117.59
N HIS A 54 76.08 36.14 -117.24
CA HIS A 54 76.40 36.69 -115.92
C HIS A 54 75.20 36.88 -114.99
N ASP A 55 73.96 36.76 -115.48
CA ASP A 55 72.75 36.88 -114.66
C ASP A 55 72.40 35.54 -113.98
N ARG A 56 72.32 35.55 -112.65
CA ARG A 56 71.84 34.43 -111.84
C ARG A 56 70.52 34.78 -111.17
N LEU A 57 69.51 33.93 -111.32
CA LEU A 57 68.25 34.08 -110.60
C LEU A 57 68.48 33.94 -109.09
N ALA A 58 68.09 34.95 -108.31
CA ALA A 58 68.22 34.99 -106.86
C ALA A 58 66.90 34.63 -106.14
N LEU A 59 65.77 35.19 -106.61
CA LEU A 59 64.41 34.87 -106.15
C LEU A 59 63.57 34.30 -107.31
N ARG A 60 62.74 33.29 -107.03
CA ARG A 60 61.79 32.73 -108.02
C ARG A 60 60.59 33.67 -108.24
N PRO A 61 59.79 33.52 -109.32
CA PRO A 61 58.65 34.40 -109.57
C PRO A 61 57.57 34.34 -108.48
N GLU A 62 57.58 35.34 -107.60
CA GLU A 62 56.62 35.51 -106.50
C GLU A 62 55.54 36.53 -106.86
N SER A 63 54.42 36.47 -106.16
CA SER A 63 53.32 37.44 -106.29
C SER A 63 53.56 38.67 -105.43
N MET A 64 53.18 39.84 -105.93
CA MET A 64 53.18 41.08 -105.15
C MET A 64 52.26 40.99 -103.92
N ILE A 65 52.63 41.72 -102.88
CA ILE A 65 51.83 41.83 -101.64
C ILE A 65 50.65 42.76 -101.91
N VAL A 66 49.45 42.32 -101.50
CA VAL A 66 48.20 43.07 -101.60
C VAL A 66 47.68 43.35 -100.20
N VAL A 67 47.51 44.63 -99.84
CA VAL A 67 46.98 45.04 -98.53
C VAL A 67 45.55 45.59 -98.71
N PRO A 68 44.50 44.88 -98.26
CA PRO A 68 43.12 45.36 -98.39
C PRO A 68 42.81 46.58 -97.51
N PRO A 69 41.77 47.37 -97.84
CA PRO A 69 41.29 48.45 -96.98
C PRO A 69 40.99 47.97 -95.55
N ARG A 70 41.47 48.73 -94.55
CA ARG A 70 41.44 48.41 -93.10
C ARG A 70 42.33 47.23 -92.67
N TYR A 71 43.31 46.85 -93.50
CA TYR A 71 44.42 45.98 -93.13
C TYR A 71 45.76 46.74 -93.25
N TYR A 72 46.80 46.16 -92.66
CA TYR A 72 48.18 46.59 -92.72
C TYR A 72 49.12 45.38 -92.77
N CYS A 73 50.38 45.59 -93.13
CA CYS A 73 51.45 44.62 -92.94
C CYS A 73 52.74 45.31 -92.45
N ILE A 74 53.65 44.53 -91.87
CA ILE A 74 54.92 45.02 -91.31
C ILE A 74 56.07 44.46 -92.14
N ILE A 75 56.99 45.33 -92.57
CA ILE A 75 58.14 44.95 -93.41
C ILE A 75 59.43 45.37 -92.72
N THR A 76 60.39 44.46 -92.63
CA THR A 76 61.75 44.72 -92.12
C THR A 76 62.68 45.17 -93.22
N ASN A 77 63.70 45.95 -92.83
CA ASN A 77 64.69 46.54 -93.72
C ASN A 77 64.05 47.32 -94.89
N PRO A 78 63.05 48.18 -94.64
CA PRO A 78 62.27 48.81 -95.71
C PRO A 78 63.15 49.67 -96.63
N VAL A 79 62.80 49.69 -97.91
CA VAL A 79 63.53 50.47 -98.93
C VAL A 79 63.64 51.94 -98.56
N LEU A 80 64.83 52.50 -98.74
CA LEU A 80 65.12 53.91 -98.54
C LEU A 80 64.68 54.66 -99.81
N ARG A 81 63.76 55.62 -99.64
CA ARG A 81 63.12 56.37 -100.73
C ARG A 81 63.54 57.83 -100.72
N ASP A 82 63.55 58.45 -101.89
CA ASP A 82 63.76 59.88 -102.08
C ASP A 82 62.47 60.69 -101.83
N GLU A 83 62.52 62.02 -101.92
CA GLU A 83 61.36 62.91 -101.70
C GLU A 83 60.19 62.62 -102.67
N ASP A 84 60.48 62.22 -103.92
CA ASP A 84 59.50 61.75 -104.92
C ASP A 84 59.01 60.29 -104.68
N GLY A 85 59.38 59.66 -103.56
CA GLY A 85 58.96 58.30 -103.18
C GLY A 85 59.61 57.15 -103.96
N GLN A 86 60.59 57.44 -104.83
CA GLN A 86 61.32 56.45 -105.63
C GLN A 86 62.47 55.79 -104.82
N PRO A 87 62.83 54.52 -105.08
CA PRO A 87 63.87 53.82 -104.33
C PRO A 87 65.28 54.35 -104.66
N LEU A 88 66.06 54.69 -103.63
CA LEU A 88 67.43 55.19 -103.79
C LEU A 88 68.42 54.03 -104.02
N ALA A 89 69.24 54.17 -105.06
CA ALA A 89 70.28 53.21 -105.42
C ALA A 89 71.69 53.71 -105.07
N ASP A 90 72.58 52.79 -104.74
CA ASP A 90 74.01 53.02 -104.51
C ASP A 90 74.78 53.26 -105.82
N GLN A 91 76.05 53.66 -105.70
CA GLN A 91 76.95 53.95 -106.83
C GLN A 91 77.13 52.76 -107.80
N HIS A 92 76.77 51.54 -107.38
CA HIS A 92 76.80 50.32 -108.19
C HIS A 92 75.42 49.88 -108.71
N GLY A 93 74.33 50.58 -108.35
CA GLY A 93 72.96 50.25 -108.78
C GLY A 93 72.17 49.33 -107.83
N GLN A 94 72.74 48.93 -106.68
CA GLN A 94 72.01 48.19 -105.65
C GLN A 94 71.09 49.11 -104.85
N ILE A 95 69.89 48.66 -104.50
CA ILE A 95 68.89 49.47 -103.79
C ILE A 95 69.19 49.52 -102.28
N ARG A 96 69.12 50.72 -101.69
CA ARG A 96 69.38 50.95 -100.26
C ARG A 96 68.19 50.60 -99.38
N LEU A 97 68.47 49.97 -98.25
CA LEU A 97 67.48 49.56 -97.24
C LEU A 97 67.79 50.20 -95.88
N ARG A 98 66.74 50.50 -95.09
CA ARG A 98 66.86 50.88 -93.68
C ARG A 98 67.05 49.65 -92.80
N TYR A 99 68.24 49.03 -92.87
CA TYR A 99 68.54 47.81 -92.11
C TYR A 99 68.26 47.96 -90.61
N GLY A 100 67.50 47.01 -90.05
CA GLY A 100 67.12 46.99 -88.63
C GLY A 100 65.90 47.87 -88.27
N ASP A 101 65.38 48.67 -89.19
CA ASP A 101 64.11 49.41 -89.02
C ASP A 101 62.92 48.62 -89.59
N GLN A 102 61.71 49.06 -89.29
CA GLN A 102 60.47 48.48 -89.81
C GLN A 102 59.58 49.54 -90.46
N GLU A 103 58.75 49.13 -91.41
CA GLU A 103 57.74 49.97 -92.05
C GLU A 103 56.38 49.27 -92.02
N ILE A 104 55.35 50.01 -91.62
CA ILE A 104 53.96 49.56 -91.68
C ILE A 104 53.36 50.05 -93.00
N ARG A 105 53.03 49.12 -93.90
CA ARG A 105 52.35 49.43 -95.16
C ARG A 105 50.85 49.18 -95.01
N PHE A 106 50.07 50.24 -95.19
CA PHE A 106 48.60 50.20 -95.20
C PHE A 106 48.07 49.84 -96.60
N ALA A 107 46.76 49.98 -96.83
CA ALA A 107 46.13 49.71 -98.11
C ALA A 107 46.67 50.63 -99.22
N GLN A 108 47.37 50.02 -100.19
CA GLN A 108 47.97 50.66 -101.36
C GLN A 108 47.98 49.68 -102.55
N ASP A 109 48.41 50.14 -103.72
CA ASP A 109 48.53 49.28 -104.90
C ASP A 109 49.50 48.09 -104.67
N PRO A 110 49.27 46.93 -105.30
CA PRO A 110 50.10 45.75 -105.11
C PRO A 110 51.58 46.00 -105.39
N PHE A 111 52.44 45.66 -104.43
CA PHE A 111 53.86 46.00 -104.47
C PHE A 111 54.78 44.77 -104.33
N PRO A 112 55.93 44.76 -105.02
CA PRO A 112 56.97 43.76 -104.81
C PRO A 112 57.78 44.05 -103.54
N LEU A 113 58.49 43.05 -103.02
CA LEU A 113 59.57 43.28 -102.05
C LEU A 113 60.88 43.57 -102.79
N TYR A 114 61.65 44.54 -102.30
CA TYR A 114 63.01 44.80 -102.79
C TYR A 114 64.02 43.77 -102.24
N PRO A 115 65.19 43.57 -102.88
CA PRO A 115 66.17 42.56 -102.44
C PRO A 115 66.71 42.83 -101.02
N GLY A 116 66.16 42.12 -100.03
CA GLY A 116 66.49 42.25 -98.61
C GLY A 116 65.39 42.88 -97.73
N GLU A 117 64.28 43.34 -98.32
CA GLU A 117 63.03 43.53 -97.57
C GLU A 117 62.43 42.16 -97.24
N GLU A 118 61.95 41.98 -96.00
CA GLU A 118 61.22 40.77 -95.59
C GLU A 118 59.88 41.15 -94.96
N LEU A 119 58.85 40.31 -95.16
CA LEU A 119 57.51 40.51 -94.61
C LEU A 119 57.41 39.83 -93.23
N ILE A 120 57.13 40.60 -92.17
CA ILE A 120 56.78 40.04 -90.87
C ILE A 120 55.30 39.64 -90.87
N GLY A 121 55.06 38.34 -90.95
CA GLY A 121 53.74 37.73 -90.77
C GLY A 121 52.73 38.00 -91.89
N ASP A 122 51.46 37.70 -91.60
CA ASP A 122 50.37 37.87 -92.56
C ASP A 122 49.72 39.27 -92.48
N VAL A 123 49.09 39.67 -93.58
CA VAL A 123 48.33 40.92 -93.70
C VAL A 123 47.22 40.99 -92.65
N THR A 124 47.38 41.88 -91.68
CA THR A 124 46.63 41.91 -90.42
C THR A 124 45.60 43.03 -90.41
N ARG A 125 44.43 42.80 -89.80
CA ARG A 125 43.33 43.79 -89.73
C ARG A 125 43.62 44.86 -88.67
N LEU A 126 43.29 46.12 -88.96
CA LEU A 126 43.34 47.21 -87.97
C LEU A 126 42.42 46.92 -86.78
N HIS A 127 42.89 47.19 -85.56
CA HIS A 127 42.15 46.89 -84.34
C HIS A 127 41.08 47.96 -84.08
N VAL A 128 39.83 47.54 -83.89
CA VAL A 128 38.71 48.44 -83.57
C VAL A 128 38.47 48.38 -82.06
N VAL A 129 38.48 49.54 -81.41
CA VAL A 129 38.21 49.69 -79.98
C VAL A 129 36.75 50.08 -79.80
N GLU A 130 36.02 49.31 -79.01
CA GLU A 130 34.59 49.51 -78.73
C GLU A 130 34.36 50.62 -77.69
N THR A 131 33.13 51.10 -77.55
CA THR A 131 32.75 51.97 -76.43
C THR A 131 33.00 51.28 -75.08
N ASN A 132 33.36 52.06 -74.05
CA ASN A 132 33.74 51.57 -72.72
C ASN A 132 34.96 50.62 -72.70
N GLN A 133 35.80 50.66 -73.74
CA GLN A 133 37.07 49.96 -73.82
C GLN A 133 38.19 50.94 -74.25
N ALA A 134 39.43 50.62 -73.87
CA ALA A 134 40.62 51.31 -74.31
C ALA A 134 41.77 50.33 -74.55
N LEU A 135 42.70 50.69 -75.43
CA LEU A 135 43.99 50.01 -75.50
C LEU A 135 44.99 50.72 -74.59
N ARG A 136 45.66 49.98 -73.70
CA ARG A 136 46.89 50.42 -73.05
C ARG A 136 48.02 50.32 -74.07
N LEU A 137 48.57 51.47 -74.43
CA LEU A 137 49.67 51.61 -75.38
C LEU A 137 50.95 51.93 -74.61
N ARG A 138 52.10 51.47 -75.13
CA ARG A 138 53.43 51.74 -74.57
C ARG A 138 54.40 52.15 -75.67
N ALA A 139 55.16 53.23 -75.46
CA ALA A 139 56.23 53.64 -76.36
C ALA A 139 57.46 52.72 -76.23
N LEU A 140 57.98 52.24 -77.37
CA LEU A 140 59.18 51.39 -77.47
C LEU A 140 60.47 52.20 -77.69
N ARG A 141 60.37 53.34 -78.35
CA ARG A 141 61.45 54.32 -78.60
C ARG A 141 60.89 55.73 -78.46
N ASP A 142 61.75 56.72 -78.28
CA ASP A 142 61.34 58.14 -78.21
C ASP A 142 60.77 58.58 -79.57
N PHE A 143 59.59 59.19 -79.60
CA PHE A 143 58.97 59.74 -80.82
C PHE A 143 58.05 60.92 -80.51
N SER A 144 57.92 61.84 -81.45
CA SER A 144 56.93 62.91 -81.39
C SER A 144 55.68 62.53 -82.20
N GLU A 145 54.50 62.77 -81.63
CA GLU A 145 53.21 62.61 -82.29
C GLU A 145 52.49 63.95 -82.34
N ILE A 146 52.11 64.41 -83.53
CA ILE A 146 51.21 65.56 -83.67
C ILE A 146 49.79 65.04 -83.45
N GLN A 147 49.21 65.37 -82.29
CA GLN A 147 47.84 65.04 -81.96
C GLN A 147 46.95 66.25 -82.26
N THR A 148 46.07 66.11 -83.26
CA THR A 148 45.06 67.12 -83.57
C THR A 148 43.85 66.97 -82.65
N LEU A 149 43.71 67.91 -81.72
CA LEU A 149 42.55 68.06 -80.84
C LEU A 149 41.91 69.41 -81.13
N ASP A 150 40.63 69.37 -81.52
CA ASP A 150 39.73 70.52 -81.69
C ASP A 150 40.37 71.79 -82.32
N THR A 151 41.01 71.59 -83.49
CA THR A 151 41.64 72.62 -84.35
C THR A 151 43.03 73.12 -83.94
N GLU A 152 43.67 72.57 -82.90
CA GLU A 152 45.09 72.81 -82.60
C GLU A 152 45.95 71.57 -82.93
N GLU A 153 47.12 71.81 -83.53
CA GLU A 153 48.17 70.80 -83.72
C GLU A 153 49.11 70.83 -82.51
N GLN A 154 48.95 69.88 -81.58
CA GLN A 154 49.81 69.76 -80.41
C GLN A 154 50.84 68.65 -80.61
N THR A 155 52.12 69.01 -80.66
CA THR A 155 53.23 68.07 -80.72
C THR A 155 53.48 67.46 -79.35
N LEU A 156 53.24 66.16 -79.22
CA LEU A 156 53.36 65.39 -78.00
C LEU A 156 54.59 64.47 -78.06
N ASP A 157 55.64 64.84 -77.32
CA ASP A 157 56.88 64.05 -77.22
C ASP A 157 56.67 62.86 -76.27
N ARG A 158 56.64 61.64 -76.82
CA ARG A 158 56.60 60.36 -76.07
C ARG A 158 58.01 59.84 -75.85
N ARG A 159 58.28 59.36 -74.63
CA ARG A 159 59.54 58.72 -74.25
C ARG A 159 59.39 57.21 -74.20
N ALA A 160 60.46 56.48 -74.46
CA ALA A 160 60.51 55.03 -74.34
C ALA A 160 60.10 54.59 -72.92
N GLY A 161 59.06 53.76 -72.83
CA GLY A 161 58.45 53.31 -71.58
C GLY A 161 57.22 54.10 -71.12
N ASP A 162 56.89 55.24 -71.73
CA ASP A 162 55.63 55.95 -71.45
C ASP A 162 54.41 55.07 -71.81
N GLU A 163 53.41 55.04 -70.94
CA GLU A 163 52.14 54.32 -71.16
C GLU A 163 50.94 55.27 -71.19
N TRP A 164 49.99 55.02 -72.09
CA TRP A 164 48.74 55.80 -72.20
C TRP A 164 47.56 54.95 -72.66
N LEU A 165 46.34 55.50 -72.57
CA LEU A 165 45.13 54.88 -73.08
C LEU A 165 44.74 55.48 -74.44
N PHE A 166 44.34 54.62 -75.37
CA PHE A 166 43.60 54.97 -76.58
C PHE A 166 42.14 54.53 -76.38
N GLU A 167 41.28 55.47 -75.98
CA GLU A 167 39.87 55.21 -75.67
C GLU A 167 39.02 55.02 -76.95
N GLY A 168 38.05 54.10 -76.91
CA GLY A 168 37.08 53.90 -77.98
C GLY A 168 35.86 54.84 -77.88
N PRO A 169 35.08 55.00 -78.97
CA PRO A 169 35.06 54.16 -80.16
C PRO A 169 35.95 54.68 -81.30
N ALA A 170 37.07 53.99 -81.56
CA ALA A 170 38.04 54.39 -82.58
C ALA A 170 38.73 53.18 -83.20
N THR A 171 39.27 53.33 -84.42
CA THR A 171 40.15 52.31 -85.02
C THR A 171 41.59 52.69 -84.73
N TYR A 172 42.32 51.83 -84.01
CA TYR A 172 43.73 52.03 -83.74
C TYR A 172 44.55 51.83 -85.02
N ILE A 173 45.41 52.80 -85.32
CA ILE A 173 46.38 52.76 -86.42
C ILE A 173 47.75 52.43 -85.80
N PRO A 174 48.29 51.21 -86.01
CA PRO A 174 49.56 50.84 -85.39
C PRO A 174 50.72 51.69 -85.88
N ARG A 175 51.59 52.08 -84.95
CA ARG A 175 52.93 52.66 -85.19
C ARG A 175 53.99 51.62 -84.88
N VAL A 176 55.15 51.70 -85.53
CA VAL A 176 56.34 50.87 -85.20
C VAL A 176 56.86 51.21 -83.79
N ASP A 177 56.63 52.44 -83.36
CA ASP A 177 57.15 53.00 -82.11
C ASP A 177 56.31 52.62 -80.88
N VAL A 178 55.18 51.92 -81.06
CA VAL A 178 54.13 51.73 -80.03
C VAL A 178 53.63 50.30 -79.96
N GLU A 179 53.80 49.69 -78.78
CA GLU A 179 53.29 48.37 -78.43
C GLU A 179 51.87 48.47 -77.82
N VAL A 180 51.01 47.50 -78.14
CA VAL A 180 49.70 47.33 -77.49
C VAL A 180 49.85 46.34 -76.33
N VAL A 181 49.69 46.81 -75.10
CA VAL A 181 49.94 46.03 -73.88
C VAL A 181 48.71 45.21 -73.46
N GLU A 182 47.55 45.86 -73.33
CA GLU A 182 46.28 45.21 -72.92
C GLU A 182 45.04 45.99 -73.38
N THR A 183 43.88 45.32 -73.43
CA THR A 183 42.58 45.97 -73.65
C THR A 183 41.86 46.17 -72.33
N VAL A 184 41.89 47.40 -71.81
CA VAL A 184 41.20 47.81 -70.58
C VAL A 184 39.69 47.92 -70.87
N LYS A 185 38.85 47.47 -69.92
CA LYS A 185 37.39 47.57 -69.99
C LYS A 185 36.83 48.25 -68.76
N ALA A 186 35.83 49.11 -68.95
CA ALA A 186 35.18 49.82 -67.87
C ALA A 186 34.49 48.88 -66.87
N LYS A 187 34.47 49.29 -65.60
CA LYS A 187 33.75 48.62 -64.50
C LYS A 187 32.41 49.33 -64.29
N VAL A 188 31.32 48.57 -64.22
CA VAL A 188 29.98 49.14 -64.00
C VAL A 188 29.71 49.26 -62.50
N ILE A 189 29.61 50.49 -62.03
CA ILE A 189 29.20 50.87 -60.67
C ILE A 189 27.67 50.97 -60.68
N LYS A 190 27.01 50.26 -59.76
CA LYS A 190 25.55 50.27 -59.58
C LYS A 190 25.13 51.26 -58.48
N PRO A 191 23.85 51.63 -58.39
CA PRO A 191 23.31 52.28 -57.20
C PRO A 191 23.72 51.57 -55.91
N ASN A 192 24.01 52.35 -54.87
CA ASN A 192 24.50 51.88 -53.56
C ASN A 192 25.82 51.08 -53.61
N GLN A 193 26.66 51.32 -54.62
CA GLN A 193 28.02 50.78 -54.71
C GLN A 193 29.04 51.90 -54.94
N ALA A 194 30.31 51.63 -54.58
CA ALA A 194 31.46 52.45 -54.95
C ALA A 194 32.61 51.57 -55.44
N LEU A 195 33.39 52.07 -56.41
CA LEU A 195 34.59 51.41 -56.91
C LEU A 195 35.81 51.90 -56.15
N ARG A 196 36.58 50.98 -55.56
CA ARG A 196 37.82 51.31 -54.86
C ARG A 196 39.01 51.24 -55.82
N LEU A 197 39.76 52.33 -55.88
CA LEU A 197 40.93 52.49 -56.72
C LEU A 197 42.18 52.67 -55.87
N LEU A 198 43.32 52.24 -56.40
CA LEU A 198 44.66 52.50 -55.88
C LEU A 198 45.53 53.12 -56.96
N ALA A 199 46.27 54.17 -56.61
CA ALA A 199 47.19 54.83 -57.53
C ALA A 199 48.53 54.09 -57.55
N ARG A 200 48.87 53.46 -58.68
CA ARG A 200 50.16 52.78 -58.90
C ARG A 200 51.33 53.77 -58.92
N GLN A 201 51.11 54.94 -59.51
CA GLN A 201 52.05 56.06 -59.54
C GLN A 201 51.37 57.36 -59.11
N ALA A 202 52.09 58.48 -59.07
CA ALA A 202 51.52 59.78 -58.73
C ALA A 202 50.76 60.38 -59.93
N CYS A 203 49.48 60.04 -60.06
CA CYS A 203 48.61 60.41 -61.17
C CYS A 203 47.62 61.54 -60.82
N VAL A 204 46.83 61.96 -61.82
CA VAL A 204 45.59 62.73 -61.62
C VAL A 204 44.44 61.79 -61.94
N ASP A 205 43.47 61.68 -61.04
CA ASP A 205 42.31 60.80 -61.26
C ASP A 205 41.32 61.39 -62.27
N ARG A 206 40.37 60.58 -62.72
CA ARG A 206 39.34 60.99 -63.69
C ARG A 206 38.41 62.14 -63.20
N GLN A 207 38.48 62.53 -61.93
CA GLN A 207 37.76 63.68 -61.34
C GLN A 207 38.65 64.94 -61.21
N GLY A 208 39.93 64.86 -61.56
CA GLY A 208 40.88 65.98 -61.51
C GLY A 208 41.66 66.10 -60.20
N HIS A 209 41.52 65.17 -59.26
CA HIS A 209 42.27 65.19 -58.01
C HIS A 209 43.66 64.55 -58.19
N ARG A 210 44.69 65.17 -57.59
CA ARG A 210 46.06 64.63 -57.60
C ARG A 210 46.21 63.53 -56.57
N ARG A 211 46.54 62.32 -57.01
CA ARG A 211 46.75 61.14 -56.17
C ARG A 211 48.24 60.85 -55.97
N ARG A 212 48.59 60.32 -54.82
CA ARG A 212 49.96 59.84 -54.52
C ARG A 212 50.07 58.36 -54.85
N ALA A 213 51.26 57.89 -55.21
CA ALA A 213 51.51 56.45 -55.34
C ALA A 213 51.20 55.73 -54.01
N GLY A 214 50.40 54.67 -54.07
CA GLY A 214 49.86 53.95 -52.91
C GLY A 214 48.70 54.65 -52.18
N GLU A 215 48.13 55.72 -52.75
CA GLU A 215 46.87 56.30 -52.26
C GLU A 215 45.68 55.45 -52.74
N GLU A 216 44.68 55.30 -51.88
CA GLU A 216 43.41 54.63 -52.18
C GLU A 216 42.24 55.61 -52.03
N TRP A 217 41.24 55.53 -52.91
CA TRP A 217 40.00 56.31 -52.84
C TRP A 217 38.80 55.54 -53.42
N LEU A 218 37.60 56.11 -53.23
CA LEU A 218 36.34 55.56 -53.75
C LEU A 218 35.76 56.47 -54.83
N VAL A 219 35.42 55.89 -55.98
CA VAL A 219 34.53 56.50 -56.99
C VAL A 219 33.11 56.07 -56.71
N ARG A 220 32.21 57.05 -56.53
CA ARG A 220 30.80 56.85 -56.14
C ARG A 220 29.79 57.19 -57.25
N GLU A 221 30.28 57.55 -58.44
CA GLU A 221 29.44 57.89 -59.60
C GLU A 221 28.87 56.61 -60.23
N GLU A 222 27.55 56.56 -60.45
CA GLU A 222 26.89 55.43 -61.11
C GLU A 222 27.20 55.41 -62.61
N GLY A 223 27.52 54.24 -63.15
CA GLY A 223 27.81 54.08 -64.58
C GLY A 223 29.06 53.24 -64.87
N ALA A 224 29.58 53.36 -66.09
CA ALA A 224 30.74 52.62 -66.56
C ALA A 224 32.04 53.42 -66.36
N TYR A 225 32.75 53.16 -65.26
CA TYR A 225 34.03 53.81 -64.97
C TYR A 225 35.18 53.09 -65.70
N LEU A 226 35.87 53.79 -66.60
CA LEU A 226 37.05 53.29 -67.30
C LEU A 226 38.33 53.76 -66.58
N PRO A 227 39.08 52.85 -65.91
CA PRO A 227 40.27 53.22 -65.14
C PRO A 227 41.40 53.73 -66.02
N GLY A 228 42.13 54.73 -65.53
CA GLY A 228 43.38 55.22 -66.10
C GLY A 228 44.56 54.24 -66.00
N VAL A 229 45.67 54.57 -66.67
CA VAL A 229 46.91 53.74 -66.75
C VAL A 229 47.45 53.35 -65.36
N ASP A 230 47.42 54.30 -64.44
CA ASP A 230 47.92 54.19 -63.07
C ASP A 230 46.82 53.87 -62.04
N GLU A 231 45.56 53.72 -62.46
CA GLU A 231 44.43 53.44 -61.57
C GLU A 231 44.17 51.93 -61.48
N GLU A 232 44.56 51.32 -60.37
CA GLU A 232 44.33 49.90 -60.10
C GLU A 232 43.01 49.67 -59.37
N VAL A 233 42.10 48.90 -59.99
CA VAL A 233 40.82 48.52 -59.38
C VAL A 233 41.04 47.45 -58.32
N ILE A 234 40.73 47.76 -57.06
CA ILE A 234 40.77 46.79 -55.95
C ILE A 234 39.45 46.00 -55.90
N ASP A 235 38.38 46.66 -55.47
CA ASP A 235 37.09 46.03 -55.16
C ASP A 235 35.90 46.97 -55.43
N ILE A 236 34.69 46.43 -55.26
CA ILE A 236 33.44 47.20 -55.29
C ILE A 236 32.83 47.10 -53.89
N ILE A 237 32.77 48.22 -53.18
CA ILE A 237 32.17 48.32 -51.85
C ILE A 237 30.66 48.50 -52.01
N ASN A 238 29.88 47.72 -51.25
CA ASN A 238 28.42 47.90 -51.14
C ASN A 238 28.09 48.80 -49.95
N ALA A 239 27.02 49.58 -50.06
CA ALA A 239 26.53 50.37 -48.94
C ALA A 239 25.80 49.52 -47.88
N TYR A 240 25.85 49.99 -46.64
CA TYR A 240 25.01 49.51 -45.54
C TYR A 240 23.73 50.34 -45.47
N VAL A 241 22.58 49.67 -45.38
CA VAL A 241 21.27 50.33 -45.20
C VAL A 241 20.99 50.46 -43.71
N LEU A 242 20.83 51.70 -43.24
CA LEU A 242 20.57 52.04 -41.85
C LEU A 242 19.06 52.14 -41.61
N THR A 243 18.63 51.97 -40.35
CA THR A 243 17.21 52.03 -39.98
C THR A 243 17.06 52.56 -38.56
N GLU A 244 15.84 52.90 -38.15
CA GLU A 244 15.52 53.24 -36.75
C GLU A 244 15.99 52.18 -35.73
N ARG A 245 16.23 50.94 -36.17
CA ARG A 245 16.69 49.84 -35.32
C ARG A 245 18.15 49.44 -35.50
N LYS A 246 18.86 50.02 -36.49
CA LYS A 246 20.24 49.66 -36.85
C LYS A 246 21.10 50.90 -37.06
N ALA A 247 22.14 51.03 -36.24
CA ALA A 247 23.26 51.93 -36.45
C ALA A 247 24.52 51.15 -36.90
N LEU A 248 25.43 51.81 -37.61
CA LEU A 248 26.69 51.23 -38.06
C LEU A 248 27.84 51.74 -37.18
N HIS A 249 28.56 50.84 -36.52
CA HIS A 249 29.73 51.17 -35.70
C HIS A 249 30.98 51.19 -36.57
N LEU A 250 31.59 52.37 -36.67
CA LEU A 250 32.79 52.64 -37.45
C LEU A 250 33.97 53.02 -36.55
N ARG A 251 35.18 52.68 -37.00
CA ARG A 251 36.46 53.14 -36.44
C ARG A 251 37.29 53.83 -37.52
N ALA A 252 38.00 54.91 -37.17
CA ALA A 252 38.93 55.59 -38.08
C ALA A 252 40.32 54.93 -38.08
N LYS A 253 40.75 54.40 -39.24
CA LYS A 253 42.08 53.80 -39.44
C LYS A 253 43.21 54.83 -39.42
N ARG A 254 42.92 56.09 -39.78
CA ARG A 254 43.82 57.24 -39.77
C ARG A 254 43.03 58.52 -39.50
N THR A 255 43.72 59.62 -39.21
CA THR A 255 43.06 60.93 -39.09
C THR A 255 42.60 61.42 -40.47
N PHE A 256 41.30 61.70 -40.61
CA PHE A 256 40.68 62.18 -41.86
C PHE A 256 39.42 63.01 -41.56
N GLN A 257 38.72 63.46 -42.61
CA GLN A 257 37.40 64.11 -42.51
C GLN A 257 36.38 63.17 -43.16
N ASP A 258 35.30 62.85 -42.44
CA ASP A 258 34.28 61.94 -42.95
C ASP A 258 33.34 62.61 -43.98
N VAL A 259 32.47 61.81 -44.61
CA VAL A 259 31.51 62.26 -45.63
C VAL A 259 30.53 63.31 -45.11
N LEU A 260 30.32 63.36 -43.78
CA LEU A 260 29.46 64.31 -43.08
C LEU A 260 30.23 65.58 -42.67
N GLY A 261 31.49 65.73 -43.10
CA GLY A 261 32.36 66.86 -42.81
C GLY A 261 32.98 66.85 -41.40
N ARG A 262 32.77 65.81 -40.59
CA ARG A 262 33.27 65.73 -39.20
C ARG A 262 34.72 65.24 -39.21
N GLN A 263 35.58 65.87 -38.41
CA GLN A 263 36.99 65.44 -38.30
C GLN A 263 37.11 64.22 -37.38
N ARG A 264 37.71 63.13 -37.88
CA ARG A 264 37.97 61.90 -37.13
C ARG A 264 39.47 61.69 -36.96
N ARG A 265 39.92 61.30 -35.77
CA ARG A 265 41.32 60.98 -35.46
C ARG A 265 41.54 59.48 -35.57
N ALA A 266 42.78 59.06 -35.82
CA ALA A 266 43.14 57.64 -35.83
C ALA A 266 42.76 56.96 -34.49
N GLY A 267 41.93 55.92 -34.55
CA GLY A 267 41.41 55.20 -33.38
C GLY A 267 40.11 55.74 -32.79
N ASP A 268 39.57 56.87 -33.27
CA ASP A 268 38.22 57.31 -32.88
C ASP A 268 37.17 56.29 -33.37
N GLU A 269 36.17 55.99 -32.54
CA GLU A 269 35.03 55.13 -32.88
C GLU A 269 33.71 55.90 -32.75
N TRP A 270 32.75 55.66 -33.64
CA TRP A 270 31.43 56.31 -33.62
C TRP A 270 30.33 55.42 -34.20
N LEU A 271 29.08 55.85 -34.02
CA LEU A 271 27.93 55.31 -34.75
C LEU A 271 27.55 56.24 -35.89
N VAL A 272 27.18 55.67 -37.04
CA VAL A 272 26.37 56.33 -38.07
C VAL A 272 24.95 55.82 -37.91
N THR A 273 23.99 56.73 -37.82
CA THR A 273 22.57 56.44 -37.59
C THR A 273 21.71 56.86 -38.78
N LEU A 274 20.43 56.46 -38.79
CA LEU A 274 19.45 56.93 -39.78
C LEU A 274 19.32 58.48 -39.83
N ALA A 275 19.63 59.18 -38.73
CA ALA A 275 19.64 60.64 -38.67
C ALA A 275 20.89 61.28 -39.33
N ASP A 276 21.94 60.50 -39.57
CA ASP A 276 23.12 60.92 -40.31
C ASP A 276 22.99 60.58 -41.82
N ALA A 277 22.53 59.36 -42.14
CA ALA A 277 22.24 58.90 -43.50
C ALA A 277 21.32 57.67 -43.51
N GLU A 278 20.47 57.52 -44.54
CA GLU A 278 19.73 56.28 -44.78
C GLU A 278 20.65 55.12 -45.22
N ILE A 279 21.71 55.46 -45.95
CA ILE A 279 22.59 54.52 -46.64
C ILE A 279 24.04 55.03 -46.49
N HIS A 280 24.93 54.22 -45.91
CA HIS A 280 26.34 54.58 -45.71
C HIS A 280 27.26 53.63 -46.48
N ILE A 281 28.11 54.18 -47.35
CA ILE A 281 29.23 53.47 -47.97
C ILE A 281 30.47 53.73 -47.10
N PRO A 282 31.04 52.71 -46.43
CA PRO A 282 32.25 52.88 -45.63
C PRO A 282 33.41 53.38 -46.49
N ASP A 283 34.04 54.47 -46.07
CA ASP A 283 35.18 55.05 -46.79
C ASP A 283 36.47 54.24 -46.54
N VAL A 284 37.49 54.46 -47.37
CA VAL A 284 38.82 53.79 -47.30
C VAL A 284 39.41 53.84 -45.89
N TYR A 285 39.22 54.96 -45.20
CA TYR A 285 39.76 55.22 -43.87
C TYR A 285 38.83 54.83 -42.72
N GLU A 286 37.64 54.33 -43.03
CA GLU A 286 36.69 53.77 -42.08
C GLU A 286 36.85 52.25 -41.99
N GLU A 287 36.68 51.70 -40.80
CA GLU A 287 36.67 50.28 -40.52
C GLU A 287 35.31 49.94 -39.89
N VAL A 288 34.54 49.06 -40.53
CA VAL A 288 33.26 48.60 -39.95
C VAL A 288 33.56 47.63 -38.82
N VAL A 289 33.21 48.03 -37.60
CA VAL A 289 33.34 47.19 -36.40
C VAL A 289 32.11 46.29 -36.25
N GLY A 290 30.92 46.77 -36.61
CA GLY A 290 29.69 45.97 -36.66
C GLY A 290 28.41 46.78 -36.83
N GLU A 291 27.27 46.10 -36.80
CA GLU A 291 25.94 46.73 -36.69
C GLU A 291 25.48 46.73 -35.23
N VAL A 292 25.08 47.89 -34.71
CA VAL A 292 24.52 48.03 -33.36
C VAL A 292 23.00 48.10 -33.47
N GLN A 293 22.31 47.22 -32.74
CA GLN A 293 20.85 47.25 -32.64
C GLN A 293 20.41 48.29 -31.61
N ILE A 294 19.24 48.89 -31.82
CA ILE A 294 18.66 49.83 -30.84
C ILE A 294 18.27 49.09 -29.55
N THR A 295 18.58 49.70 -28.40
CA THR A 295 18.09 49.31 -27.08
C THR A 295 16.81 50.08 -26.80
N THR A 296 15.72 49.38 -26.50
CA THR A 296 14.42 49.97 -26.17
C THR A 296 14.05 49.63 -24.73
N LEU A 297 13.63 50.63 -23.96
CA LEU A 297 13.02 50.47 -22.64
C LEU A 297 11.52 50.75 -22.77
N ASP A 298 10.68 49.89 -22.21
CA ASP A 298 9.25 50.17 -21.99
C ASP A 298 9.01 51.01 -20.71
N ASP A 299 7.77 51.46 -20.49
CA ASP A 299 7.38 52.29 -19.32
C ASP A 299 7.65 51.63 -17.95
N HIS A 300 7.82 50.30 -17.91
CA HIS A 300 8.10 49.52 -16.70
C HIS A 300 9.55 48.99 -16.65
N GLU A 301 10.43 49.53 -17.50
CA GLU A 301 11.82 49.09 -17.65
C GLU A 301 12.82 50.25 -17.42
N TRP A 302 14.00 49.88 -16.93
CA TRP A 302 15.13 50.76 -16.67
C TRP A 302 16.44 50.01 -16.87
N CYS A 303 17.56 50.72 -17.03
CA CYS A 303 18.88 50.12 -17.09
C CYS A 303 19.95 51.05 -16.53
N VAL A 304 21.10 50.46 -16.16
CA VAL A 304 22.31 51.19 -15.78
C VAL A 304 23.31 51.11 -16.92
N VAL A 305 23.64 52.25 -17.51
CA VAL A 305 24.68 52.40 -18.53
C VAL A 305 26.00 52.74 -17.84
N LEU A 306 27.02 51.91 -18.05
CA LEU A 306 28.39 52.11 -17.60
C LEU A 306 29.18 52.90 -18.65
N ASN A 307 30.01 53.84 -18.19
CA ASN A 307 30.81 54.75 -19.01
C ASN A 307 29.97 55.60 -20.01
N PRO A 308 28.89 56.27 -19.54
CA PRO A 308 28.02 57.07 -20.41
C PRO A 308 28.80 58.13 -21.18
N ILE A 309 28.40 58.41 -22.41
CA ILE A 309 29.08 59.39 -23.28
C ILE A 309 28.78 60.84 -22.86
N ASP A 310 29.80 61.70 -22.88
CA ASP A 310 29.68 63.14 -22.69
C ASP A 310 29.22 63.89 -23.98
N GLU A 311 28.85 65.17 -23.84
CA GLU A 311 28.46 66.03 -24.99
C GLU A 311 29.58 66.19 -26.04
N THR A 312 30.82 65.78 -25.74
CA THR A 312 31.96 65.80 -26.68
C THR A 312 32.17 64.49 -27.42
N GLY A 313 31.32 63.48 -27.16
CA GLY A 313 31.36 62.16 -27.79
C GLY A 313 32.35 61.18 -27.13
N ARG A 314 32.67 61.35 -25.85
CA ARG A 314 33.66 60.51 -25.13
C ARG A 314 33.05 59.72 -23.96
N PRO A 315 33.40 58.44 -23.75
CA PRO A 315 32.89 57.64 -22.64
C PRO A 315 33.51 58.06 -21.30
N GLN A 316 32.66 58.39 -20.32
CA GLN A 316 33.08 58.84 -19.00
C GLN A 316 33.43 57.65 -18.09
N LEU A 317 34.67 57.16 -18.22
CA LEU A 317 35.13 55.92 -17.58
C LEU A 317 34.87 55.88 -16.07
N GLY A 318 34.16 54.84 -15.62
CA GLY A 318 33.84 54.59 -14.21
C GLY A 318 32.52 55.19 -13.73
N LEU A 319 31.93 56.14 -14.46
CA LEU A 319 30.59 56.65 -14.15
C LEU A 319 29.48 55.67 -14.57
N ARG A 320 28.31 55.85 -13.96
CA ARG A 320 27.09 55.10 -14.23
C ARG A 320 25.94 56.07 -14.45
N GLU A 321 25.06 55.77 -15.39
CA GLU A 321 23.84 56.53 -15.68
C GLU A 321 22.62 55.61 -15.59
N VAL A 322 21.57 56.03 -14.89
CA VAL A 322 20.27 55.34 -14.92
C VAL A 322 19.43 55.91 -16.05
N ARG A 323 19.17 55.10 -17.08
CA ARG A 323 18.21 55.42 -18.15
C ARG A 323 16.89 54.68 -17.86
N GLN A 324 15.77 55.40 -17.88
CA GLN A 324 14.47 54.91 -17.38
C GLN A 324 13.30 55.44 -18.21
N GLY A 325 12.21 54.66 -18.25
CA GLY A 325 10.99 55.02 -18.98
C GLY A 325 11.13 54.91 -20.50
N ARG A 326 10.01 55.09 -21.20
CA ARG A 326 9.89 54.75 -22.62
C ARG A 326 10.83 55.52 -23.54
N THR A 327 11.97 54.89 -23.83
CA THR A 327 13.11 55.48 -24.53
C THR A 327 13.79 54.45 -25.43
N SER A 328 14.27 54.90 -26.58
CA SER A 328 14.93 54.06 -27.58
C SER A 328 16.28 54.70 -27.94
N PHE A 329 17.38 54.03 -27.65
CA PHE A 329 18.73 54.57 -27.83
C PHE A 329 19.71 53.49 -28.31
N PHE A 330 20.76 53.89 -29.03
CA PHE A 330 21.87 53.00 -29.35
C PHE A 330 22.92 53.08 -28.23
N LEU A 331 23.52 51.95 -27.87
CA LEU A 331 24.70 51.95 -27.00
C LEU A 331 25.90 52.46 -27.78
N HIS A 332 26.48 53.57 -27.34
CA HIS A 332 27.62 54.19 -28.02
C HIS A 332 28.93 53.41 -27.76
N PRO A 333 29.98 53.56 -28.61
CA PRO A 333 31.25 52.87 -28.41
C PRO A 333 31.89 53.19 -27.04
N GLY A 334 31.94 52.18 -26.17
CA GLY A 334 32.41 52.29 -24.79
C GLY A 334 31.31 52.13 -23.73
N GLU A 335 30.05 52.41 -24.09
CA GLU A 335 28.88 52.18 -23.22
C GLU A 335 28.58 50.68 -23.10
N ARG A 336 28.18 50.24 -21.90
CA ARG A 336 27.71 48.86 -21.64
C ARG A 336 26.62 48.87 -20.57
N LEU A 337 25.64 47.98 -20.68
CA LEU A 337 24.65 47.79 -19.61
C LEU A 337 25.26 46.96 -18.47
N GLU A 338 25.10 47.40 -17.21
CA GLU A 338 25.67 46.69 -16.05
C GLU A 338 24.98 45.32 -15.80
N ALA A 339 23.64 45.32 -15.85
CA ALA A 339 22.81 44.14 -15.58
C ALA A 339 21.74 43.93 -16.68
N GLY A 340 21.98 44.46 -17.89
CA GLY A 340 21.00 44.47 -18.98
C GLY A 340 19.84 45.45 -18.72
N ILE A 341 18.68 45.12 -19.29
CA ILE A 341 17.41 45.80 -19.01
C ILE A 341 16.79 45.14 -17.77
N GLN A 342 16.30 45.96 -16.83
CA GLN A 342 15.70 45.54 -15.57
C GLN A 342 14.27 46.08 -15.46
N TYR A 343 13.41 45.34 -14.76
CA TYR A 343 12.05 45.80 -14.45
C TYR A 343 12.06 46.73 -13.22
N ILE A 344 11.14 47.70 -13.22
CA ILE A 344 10.90 48.57 -12.06
C ILE A 344 10.41 47.73 -10.87
N TYR A 345 10.86 48.06 -9.66
CA TYR A 345 10.38 47.39 -8.45
C TYR A 345 8.99 47.90 -8.07
N ILE A 346 7.96 47.23 -8.59
CA ILE A 346 6.58 47.39 -8.14
C ILE A 346 6.46 46.79 -6.72
N LEU A 347 6.04 47.61 -5.75
CA LEU A 347 5.80 47.23 -4.37
C LEU A 347 4.32 47.37 -4.04
N SER A 348 3.70 46.28 -3.59
CA SER A 348 2.35 46.31 -3.00
C SER A 348 2.37 46.74 -1.53
N GLU A 349 1.21 46.98 -0.93
CA GLU A 349 1.08 47.47 0.47
C GLU A 349 1.77 46.55 1.51
N GLN A 350 1.87 45.26 1.22
CA GLN A 350 2.47 44.24 2.09
C GLN A 350 3.94 43.98 1.77
N GLU A 351 4.55 44.77 0.88
CA GLU A 351 5.91 44.58 0.40
C GLU A 351 6.80 45.81 0.62
N ALA A 352 8.10 45.55 0.73
CA ALA A 352 9.10 46.58 0.93
C ALA A 352 10.44 46.19 0.32
N LEU A 353 11.30 47.18 0.06
CA LEU A 353 12.71 46.96 -0.23
C LEU A 353 13.55 47.34 0.99
N LEU A 354 14.45 46.44 1.39
CA LEU A 354 15.60 46.78 2.20
C LEU A 354 16.68 47.37 1.29
N LEU A 355 17.08 48.61 1.55
CA LEU A 355 18.04 49.36 0.76
C LEU A 355 19.31 49.62 1.57
N ARG A 356 20.45 49.67 0.86
CA ARG A 356 21.76 50.05 1.40
C ARG A 356 22.35 51.17 0.56
N ALA A 357 22.87 52.21 1.22
CA ALA A 357 23.66 53.23 0.55
C ALA A 357 25.07 52.69 0.26
N ARG A 358 25.53 52.78 -0.99
CA ARG A 358 26.93 52.53 -1.38
C ARG A 358 27.77 53.80 -1.22
N GLU A 359 27.18 54.95 -1.52
CA GLU A 359 27.81 56.27 -1.45
C GLU A 359 26.94 57.24 -0.64
N SER A 360 27.51 58.38 -0.21
CA SER A 360 26.78 59.37 0.57
C SER A 360 25.90 60.24 -0.33
N PHE A 361 24.58 60.14 -0.20
CA PHE A 361 23.62 60.88 -1.03
C PHE A 361 22.43 61.40 -0.21
N THR A 362 21.67 62.33 -0.78
CA THR A 362 20.45 62.90 -0.19
C THR A 362 19.20 62.23 -0.75
N GLU A 363 18.50 61.46 0.06
CA GLU A 363 17.25 60.81 -0.32
C GLU A 363 16.06 61.77 -0.17
N GLY A 364 15.42 62.12 -1.29
CA GLY A 364 14.18 62.90 -1.33
C GLY A 364 14.36 64.38 -1.69
N THR A 365 13.29 64.98 -2.23
CA THR A 365 13.25 66.38 -2.69
C THR A 365 12.54 67.29 -1.70
N GLY A 366 13.25 68.30 -1.16
CA GLY A 366 12.69 69.30 -0.26
C GLY A 366 12.81 68.93 1.22
N ALA A 367 11.77 69.23 2.02
CA ALA A 367 11.83 69.21 3.49
C ALA A 367 11.96 67.81 4.14
N THR A 368 11.88 66.74 3.35
CA THR A 368 12.08 65.34 3.78
C THR A 368 13.46 64.78 3.41
N ALA A 369 14.36 65.60 2.83
CA ALA A 369 15.69 65.18 2.39
C ALA A 369 16.49 64.55 3.54
N THR A 370 16.70 63.24 3.45
CA THR A 370 17.45 62.45 4.45
C THR A 370 18.84 62.17 3.92
N ILE A 371 19.89 62.63 4.61
CA ILE A 371 21.27 62.32 4.25
C ILE A 371 21.54 60.86 4.64
N ARG A 372 21.88 60.02 3.66
CA ARG A 372 22.32 58.64 3.88
C ARG A 372 23.85 58.58 3.89
N GLN A 373 24.43 57.86 4.85
CA GLN A 373 25.85 57.55 4.90
C GLN A 373 26.14 56.19 4.24
N PRO A 374 27.34 55.96 3.69
CA PRO A 374 27.73 54.66 3.13
C PRO A 374 27.56 53.54 4.15
N GLY A 375 26.78 52.51 3.80
CA GLY A 375 26.44 51.39 4.67
C GLY A 375 25.13 51.53 5.45
N ASP A 376 24.48 52.70 5.46
CA ASP A 376 23.16 52.86 6.10
C ASP A 376 22.14 51.88 5.52
N LEU A 377 21.34 51.26 6.38
CA LEU A 377 20.21 50.41 6.02
C LEU A 377 18.88 51.09 6.34
N TRP A 378 17.97 51.13 5.37
CA TRP A 378 16.60 51.58 5.56
C TRP A 378 15.62 50.78 4.69
N MET A 379 14.33 51.06 4.86
CA MET A 379 13.25 50.36 4.17
C MET A 379 12.32 51.32 3.45
N ILE A 380 11.93 50.96 2.22
CA ILE A 380 10.86 51.61 1.46
C ILE A 380 9.70 50.63 1.32
N THR A 381 8.54 50.96 1.92
CA THR A 381 7.29 50.18 1.81
C THR A 381 6.46 50.61 0.60
N GLY A 382 5.66 49.70 0.04
CA GLY A 382 4.61 50.06 -0.92
C GLY A 382 3.41 50.79 -0.27
N PRO A 383 2.34 51.07 -1.04
CA PRO A 383 2.22 50.82 -2.47
C PRO A 383 2.96 51.89 -3.29
N ARG A 384 4.01 51.51 -4.03
CA ARG A 384 4.74 52.41 -4.94
C ARG A 384 5.62 51.65 -5.92
N ASP A 385 5.96 52.30 -7.01
CA ASP A 385 7.02 51.88 -7.92
C ASP A 385 8.36 52.48 -7.48
N TYR A 386 9.45 51.72 -7.61
CA TYR A 386 10.79 52.16 -7.22
C TYR A 386 11.87 51.75 -8.22
N ILE A 387 12.74 52.71 -8.53
CA ILE A 387 13.98 52.53 -9.30
C ILE A 387 15.13 52.97 -8.38
N PRO A 388 16.14 52.13 -8.11
CA PRO A 388 17.28 52.53 -7.31
C PRO A 388 18.16 53.52 -8.08
N PRO A 389 18.52 54.69 -7.50
CA PRO A 389 19.56 55.55 -8.06
C PRO A 389 20.95 54.90 -7.89
N VAL A 390 21.96 55.46 -8.56
CA VAL A 390 23.32 54.88 -8.69
C VAL A 390 23.98 54.58 -7.34
N GLU A 391 23.71 55.42 -6.35
CA GLU A 391 24.28 55.40 -5.01
C GLU A 391 23.62 54.36 -4.09
N VAL A 392 22.55 53.69 -4.54
CA VAL A 392 21.70 52.79 -3.75
C VAL A 392 21.73 51.37 -4.28
N GLU A 393 21.78 50.42 -3.35
CA GLU A 393 21.75 48.99 -3.61
C GLU A 393 20.52 48.36 -2.96
N VAL A 394 19.72 47.64 -3.76
CA VAL A 394 18.59 46.84 -3.27
C VAL A 394 19.14 45.55 -2.66
N VAL A 395 19.11 45.44 -1.33
CA VAL A 395 19.63 44.29 -0.59
C VAL A 395 18.65 43.12 -0.62
N GLN A 396 17.37 43.38 -0.41
CA GLN A 396 16.34 42.34 -0.30
C GLN A 396 14.94 42.92 -0.55
N LYS A 397 14.11 42.26 -1.38
CA LYS A 397 12.65 42.47 -1.33
C LYS A 397 12.07 41.69 -0.15
N ARG A 398 11.45 42.40 0.78
CA ARG A 398 10.80 41.87 1.99
C ARG A 398 9.27 41.89 1.82
N GLN A 399 8.60 40.97 2.48
CA GLN A 399 7.15 40.85 2.50
C GLN A 399 6.68 40.73 3.96
N ALA A 400 5.51 41.27 4.29
CA ALA A 400 4.90 41.12 5.61
C ALA A 400 4.55 39.64 5.85
N ILE A 401 5.00 39.09 6.97
CA ILE A 401 4.74 37.69 7.34
C ILE A 401 3.40 37.64 8.07
N PRO A 402 2.35 36.98 7.52
CA PRO A 402 1.11 36.77 8.24
C PRO A 402 1.34 35.79 9.40
N LEU A 403 0.93 36.18 10.60
CA LEU A 403 0.96 35.37 11.82
C LEU A 403 -0.47 35.22 12.35
N ASP A 404 -0.94 33.98 12.48
CA ASP A 404 -2.20 33.66 13.13
C ASP A 404 -2.09 33.66 14.67
N LYS A 405 -3.23 33.62 15.38
CA LYS A 405 -3.30 33.67 16.86
C LYS A 405 -2.42 32.63 17.58
N ASN A 406 -2.20 31.48 16.95
CA ASN A 406 -1.43 30.36 17.48
C ASN A 406 -0.04 30.25 16.84
N GLU A 407 0.37 31.26 16.07
CA GLU A 407 1.65 31.29 15.37
C GLU A 407 2.51 32.47 15.82
N GLY A 408 3.81 32.35 15.57
CA GLY A 408 4.77 33.40 15.79
C GLY A 408 6.08 33.13 15.08
N ILE A 409 6.98 34.11 15.12
CA ILE A 409 8.33 34.05 14.58
C ILE A 409 9.33 34.56 15.60
N TYR A 410 10.53 34.00 15.59
CA TYR A 410 11.66 34.54 16.31
C TYR A 410 12.37 35.57 15.44
N VAL A 411 12.53 36.77 15.98
CA VAL A 411 13.19 37.89 15.32
C VAL A 411 14.37 38.31 16.17
N ARG A 412 15.50 38.57 15.51
CA ARG A 412 16.71 39.11 16.13
C ARG A 412 16.96 40.51 15.59
N ASP A 413 17.23 41.45 16.46
CA ASP A 413 17.80 42.74 16.07
C ASP A 413 19.33 42.58 15.90
N THR A 414 19.85 43.02 14.76
CA THR A 414 21.27 43.00 14.42
C THR A 414 22.08 44.13 15.10
N GLN A 415 21.42 45.19 15.59
CA GLN A 415 22.09 46.27 16.34
C GLN A 415 22.27 45.91 17.82
N THR A 416 21.18 45.56 18.51
CA THR A 416 21.24 45.21 19.95
C THR A 416 21.59 43.75 20.22
N GLY A 417 21.40 42.87 19.24
CA GLY A 417 21.48 41.41 19.43
C GLY A 417 20.25 40.80 20.12
N GLU A 418 19.22 41.59 20.46
CA GLU A 418 18.07 41.12 21.22
C GLU A 418 17.21 40.14 20.40
N LEU A 419 16.87 39.02 21.04
CA LEU A 419 15.94 38.01 20.54
C LEU A 419 14.53 38.29 21.08
N LYS A 420 13.54 38.40 20.19
CA LYS A 420 12.13 38.57 20.54
C LYS A 420 11.25 37.53 19.84
N LEU A 421 10.26 37.02 20.56
CA LEU A 421 9.13 36.29 19.97
C LEU A 421 8.08 37.30 19.52
N VAL A 422 7.72 37.27 18.24
CA VAL A 422 6.58 38.02 17.71
C VAL A 422 5.43 37.03 17.52
N ASN A 423 4.32 37.25 18.20
CA ASN A 423 3.09 36.47 18.09
C ASN A 423 2.06 37.13 17.15
N GLY A 424 1.12 36.33 16.64
CA GLY A 424 -0.09 36.81 15.97
C GLY A 424 -1.24 37.14 16.94
N PRO A 425 -2.39 37.63 16.45
CA PRO A 425 -2.75 37.77 15.04
C PRO A 425 -2.32 39.13 14.45
N GLN A 426 -1.30 39.13 13.59
CA GLN A 426 -0.85 40.33 12.86
C GLN A 426 0.00 39.96 11.63
N ALA A 427 0.09 40.85 10.65
CA ALA A 427 1.07 40.75 9.56
C ALA A 427 2.33 41.54 9.94
N TYR A 428 3.42 40.84 10.26
CA TYR A 428 4.63 41.47 10.77
C TYR A 428 5.66 41.70 9.65
N MET A 429 6.06 42.97 9.46
CA MET A 429 7.18 43.34 8.58
C MET A 429 8.45 43.51 9.43
N LEU A 430 9.53 42.82 9.05
CA LEU A 430 10.83 42.91 9.74
C LEU A 430 11.44 44.30 9.55
N SER A 431 11.75 45.01 10.65
CA SER A 431 12.44 46.31 10.64
C SER A 431 13.80 46.23 9.89
N PRO A 432 14.39 47.35 9.41
CA PRO A 432 15.62 47.31 8.59
C PRO A 432 16.78 46.52 9.22
N TYR A 433 16.92 46.58 10.55
CA TYR A 433 17.94 45.90 11.34
C TYR A 433 17.49 44.54 11.89
N GLU A 434 16.30 44.06 11.56
CA GLU A 434 15.79 42.77 12.02
C GLU A 434 16.06 41.65 11.01
N GLU A 435 16.47 40.49 11.53
CA GLU A 435 16.59 39.21 10.83
C GLU A 435 15.71 38.14 11.49
N LEU A 436 15.34 37.09 10.74
CA LEU A 436 14.67 35.92 11.32
C LEU A 436 15.70 35.03 12.01
N TRP A 437 15.44 34.64 13.26
CA TRP A 437 16.37 33.83 14.05
C TRP A 437 15.96 32.36 14.07
N GLU A 438 16.91 31.46 13.80
CA GLU A 438 16.68 30.02 13.89
C GLU A 438 16.83 29.53 15.33
N LYS A 439 15.73 29.11 15.96
CA LYS A 439 15.79 28.45 17.27
C LYS A 439 16.14 26.97 17.10
N GLU A 440 17.35 26.60 17.49
CA GLU A 440 17.75 25.20 17.58
C GLU A 440 17.20 24.54 18.86
N LEU A 441 16.88 23.25 18.77
CA LEU A 441 16.39 22.43 19.88
C LEU A 441 17.19 21.12 19.93
N PRO A 442 17.32 20.47 21.10
CA PRO A 442 17.92 19.14 21.18
C PRO A 442 17.15 18.15 20.29
N PRO A 443 17.80 17.22 19.57
CA PRO A 443 17.14 16.35 18.58
C PRO A 443 16.08 15.42 19.20
N VAL A 444 16.20 15.14 20.50
CA VAL A 444 15.16 14.41 21.28
C VAL A 444 13.87 15.23 21.37
N VAL A 445 13.97 16.55 21.58
CA VAL A 445 12.81 17.45 21.65
C VAL A 445 12.18 17.62 20.27
N GLU A 446 12.98 17.82 19.21
CA GLU A 446 12.45 17.91 17.85
C GLU A 446 11.72 16.63 17.43
N GLY A 447 12.27 15.45 17.74
CA GLY A 447 11.61 14.18 17.50
C GLY A 447 10.26 14.05 18.22
N LEU A 448 10.18 14.43 19.49
CA LEU A 448 8.94 14.39 20.27
C LEU A 448 7.89 15.40 19.74
N LEU A 449 8.31 16.61 19.37
CA LEU A 449 7.45 17.62 18.75
C LEU A 449 6.92 17.15 17.38
N MET A 450 7.78 16.56 16.54
CA MET A 450 7.40 16.08 15.20
C MET A 450 6.45 14.87 15.24
N GLN A 451 6.57 14.00 16.25
CA GLN A 451 5.69 12.83 16.40
C GLN A 451 4.23 13.25 16.62
N GLN A 452 3.98 14.34 17.38
CA GLN A 452 2.64 14.74 17.85
C GLN A 452 1.82 13.54 18.34
N ARG A 453 2.44 12.68 19.15
CA ARG A 453 1.72 11.62 19.84
C ARG A 453 0.82 12.25 20.90
N ASP A 454 -0.44 11.89 20.93
CA ASP A 454 -1.28 12.14 22.11
C ASP A 454 -0.90 11.06 23.15
N PRO A 455 -0.30 11.42 24.32
CA PRO A 455 0.15 10.45 25.30
C PRO A 455 -0.98 9.67 25.99
N ILE A 456 -2.24 10.01 25.72
CA ILE A 456 -3.43 9.26 26.16
C ILE A 456 -3.91 8.33 25.04
N ALA A 457 -4.05 8.82 23.80
CA ALA A 457 -4.62 8.04 22.70
C ALA A 457 -3.64 7.03 22.07
N ASP A 458 -2.38 7.41 21.85
CA ASP A 458 -1.42 6.61 21.07
C ASP A 458 -0.71 5.49 21.89
N ARG A 459 -1.11 5.27 23.14
CA ARG A 459 -0.40 4.42 24.13
C ARG A 459 -0.15 2.98 23.70
N ASN A 460 -1.06 2.39 22.92
CA ASN A 460 -0.96 1.00 22.47
C ASN A 460 -0.23 0.85 21.13
N VAL A 461 0.19 1.95 20.50
CA VAL A 461 0.73 1.93 19.13
C VAL A 461 2.25 1.82 19.14
N GLN A 462 2.75 0.60 18.97
CA GLN A 462 4.17 0.29 18.84
C GLN A 462 4.82 1.06 17.67
N ASP A 463 6.08 1.48 17.83
CA ASP A 463 6.79 2.30 16.83
C ASP A 463 6.86 1.69 15.42
N GLY A 464 6.76 0.37 15.30
CA GLY A 464 6.74 -0.33 14.01
C GLY A 464 5.47 -0.11 13.18
N ASP A 465 4.30 0.10 13.80
CA ASP A 465 3.01 0.06 13.10
C ASP A 465 2.63 1.43 12.48
N LEU A 466 3.12 2.53 13.09
CA LEU A 466 2.94 3.89 12.56
C LEU A 466 3.73 4.15 11.27
N LEU A 467 4.80 3.40 11.02
CA LEU A 467 5.58 3.45 9.77
C LEU A 467 4.77 2.99 8.55
N VAL A 468 3.72 2.19 8.75
CA VAL A 468 2.85 1.69 7.67
C VAL A 468 1.80 2.75 7.27
N THR A 469 1.31 3.53 8.24
CA THR A 469 0.15 4.43 8.05
C THR A 469 0.51 5.88 7.71
N ARG A 470 1.69 6.40 8.11
CA ARG A 470 2.12 7.79 7.83
C ARG A 470 3.21 7.84 6.76
N LYS A 471 2.88 7.45 5.51
CA LYS A 471 3.81 7.42 4.36
C LYS A 471 4.34 8.78 3.86
N THR A 472 3.76 9.90 4.28
CA THR A 472 4.29 11.22 3.96
C THR A 472 5.30 11.65 5.03
N PRO A 473 6.59 11.84 4.70
CA PRO A 473 7.51 12.52 5.62
C PRO A 473 6.97 13.93 5.86
N ARG A 474 6.73 14.27 7.13
CA ARG A 474 6.37 15.64 7.51
C ARG A 474 7.53 16.58 7.10
N PRO A 475 7.24 17.78 6.58
CA PRO A 475 8.30 18.73 6.23
C PRO A 475 9.15 19.05 7.47
N PRO A 476 10.46 19.33 7.30
CA PRO A 476 11.32 19.69 8.42
C PRO A 476 10.78 20.93 9.15
N ARG A 477 11.02 21.02 10.45
CA ARG A 477 10.57 22.15 11.27
C ARG A 477 11.18 23.44 10.72
N ASN A 478 10.36 24.41 10.34
CA ASN A 478 10.86 25.75 10.06
C ASN A 478 11.37 26.35 11.39
N LYS A 479 12.70 26.46 11.52
CA LYS A 479 13.34 26.86 12.78
C LYS A 479 13.03 28.28 13.22
N THR A 480 12.71 29.18 12.27
CA THR A 480 12.40 30.59 12.53
C THR A 480 10.98 30.82 13.06
N ARG A 481 10.08 29.84 12.89
CA ARG A 481 8.75 29.85 13.50
C ARG A 481 8.82 29.42 14.96
N ALA A 482 7.94 30.04 15.75
CA ALA A 482 7.78 29.80 17.19
C ALA A 482 7.58 28.31 17.48
N VAL A 483 8.18 27.83 18.57
CA VAL A 483 8.01 26.45 19.02
C VAL A 483 6.69 26.37 19.78
N VAL A 484 5.65 25.89 19.09
CA VAL A 484 4.30 25.68 19.64
C VAL A 484 4.16 24.24 20.14
N PHE A 485 3.63 24.06 21.35
CA PHE A 485 3.20 22.76 21.87
C PHE A 485 1.80 22.87 22.50
N HIS A 486 0.90 21.99 22.09
CA HIS A 486 -0.40 21.81 22.73
C HIS A 486 -0.23 20.86 23.91
N VAL A 487 -0.52 21.30 25.13
CA VAL A 487 -0.41 20.46 26.33
C VAL A 487 -1.62 19.51 26.39
N PRO A 488 -1.44 18.18 26.34
CA PRO A 488 -2.55 17.23 26.40
C PRO A 488 -3.42 17.41 27.65
N GLN A 489 -4.72 17.11 27.55
CA GLN A 489 -5.63 17.22 28.68
C GLN A 489 -5.19 16.30 29.84
N ASN A 490 -5.34 16.77 31.09
CA ASN A 490 -4.80 16.11 32.30
C ASN A 490 -3.28 15.79 32.21
N SER A 491 -2.52 16.65 31.55
CA SER A 491 -1.06 16.66 31.64
C SER A 491 -0.52 18.02 32.11
N ALA A 492 0.77 18.07 32.45
CA ALA A 492 1.52 19.28 32.73
C ALA A 492 2.84 19.27 31.94
N VAL A 493 3.32 20.43 31.53
CA VAL A 493 4.64 20.61 30.90
C VAL A 493 5.43 21.61 31.72
N GLN A 494 6.69 21.30 32.01
CA GLN A 494 7.63 22.24 32.61
C GLN A 494 8.51 22.86 31.53
N ILE A 495 8.64 24.18 31.58
CA ILE A 495 9.46 24.98 30.68
C ILE A 495 10.45 25.77 31.53
N HIS A 496 11.72 25.76 31.13
CA HIS A 496 12.81 26.44 31.80
C HIS A 496 13.32 27.61 30.95
N ASP A 497 13.24 28.82 31.48
CA ASP A 497 13.82 30.03 30.95
C ASP A 497 15.29 30.13 31.40
N TYR A 498 16.24 30.06 30.46
CA TYR A 498 17.67 30.14 30.77
C TYR A 498 18.18 31.56 31.05
N LYS A 499 17.47 32.60 30.59
CA LYS A 499 17.80 34.02 30.76
C LYS A 499 17.42 34.49 32.16
N ASN A 500 16.19 34.17 32.61
CA ASN A 500 15.71 34.49 33.95
C ASN A 500 15.98 33.41 35.01
N ARG A 501 16.41 32.19 34.60
CA ARG A 501 16.64 31.01 35.46
C ARG A 501 15.41 30.59 36.26
N SER A 502 14.23 30.78 35.66
CA SER A 502 12.93 30.41 36.22
C SER A 502 12.36 29.20 35.47
N ALA A 503 11.59 28.38 36.17
CA ALA A 503 10.84 27.29 35.55
C ALA A 503 9.34 27.53 35.75
N ARG A 504 8.58 27.63 34.65
CA ARG A 504 7.10 27.69 34.68
C ARG A 504 6.51 26.34 34.32
N THR A 505 5.44 25.96 35.02
CA THR A 505 4.67 24.74 34.74
C THR A 505 3.32 25.14 34.15
N VAL A 506 2.97 24.62 32.97
CA VAL A 506 1.68 24.85 32.31
C VAL A 506 0.86 23.57 32.30
N PHE A 507 -0.44 23.69 32.59
CA PHE A 507 -1.38 22.57 32.66
C PHE A 507 -2.24 22.47 31.39
N GLY A 508 -2.58 21.25 30.97
CA GLY A 508 -3.47 21.02 29.83
C GLY A 508 -4.93 21.37 30.12
N PRO A 509 -5.69 21.86 29.11
CA PRO A 509 -5.43 21.71 27.68
C PRO A 509 -4.82 22.95 26.98
N ASP A 510 -4.03 23.76 27.68
CA ASP A 510 -3.51 25.02 27.14
C ASP A 510 -2.43 24.84 26.03
N LEU A 511 -2.28 25.86 25.19
CA LEU A 511 -1.24 25.96 24.16
C LEU A 511 -0.08 26.81 24.70
N VAL A 512 1.15 26.33 24.56
CA VAL A 512 2.35 27.11 24.90
C VAL A 512 3.20 27.39 23.67
N MET A 513 3.63 28.64 23.54
CA MET A 513 4.70 29.06 22.62
C MET A 513 5.95 29.30 23.48
N LEU A 514 7.10 28.73 23.12
CA LEU A 514 8.35 29.02 23.83
C LEU A 514 8.89 30.39 23.44
N ASP A 515 9.27 31.21 24.41
CA ASP A 515 10.11 32.39 24.22
C ASP A 515 11.53 31.99 23.77
N PRO A 516 12.37 32.88 23.18
CA PRO A 516 13.64 32.49 22.55
C PRO A 516 14.56 31.68 23.48
N ASP A 517 14.72 32.15 24.73
CA ASP A 517 15.61 31.58 25.76
C ASP A 517 15.00 30.42 26.58
N GLU A 518 13.78 29.96 26.24
CA GLU A 518 13.12 28.86 26.94
C GLU A 518 13.35 27.48 26.30
N ALA A 519 13.34 26.42 27.11
CA ALA A 519 13.26 25.03 26.62
C ALA A 519 12.31 24.15 27.44
N PHE A 520 11.78 23.10 26.82
CA PHE A 520 11.02 22.06 27.52
C PHE A 520 11.93 21.17 28.38
N THR A 521 11.52 20.90 29.62
CA THR A 521 12.11 19.82 30.43
C THR A 521 11.71 18.47 29.85
N VAL A 522 12.68 17.68 29.38
CA VAL A 522 12.41 16.32 28.88
C VAL A 522 12.33 15.33 30.05
N LEU A 523 11.19 14.68 30.20
CA LEU A 523 10.97 13.58 31.13
C LEU A 523 11.56 12.28 30.58
N SER A 524 12.15 11.46 31.45
CA SER A 524 12.80 10.20 31.09
C SER A 524 12.33 9.11 32.06
N LEU A 525 11.24 8.43 31.70
CA LEU A 525 10.46 7.56 32.57
C LEU A 525 10.77 6.07 32.36
N SER A 526 10.60 5.26 33.40
CA SER A 526 10.77 3.80 33.34
C SER A 526 9.67 3.11 32.53
N GLY A 527 10.07 2.44 31.45
CA GLY A 527 9.18 1.71 30.55
C GLY A 527 9.38 0.19 30.60
N GLY A 528 8.58 -0.54 29.82
CA GLY A 528 8.70 -2.01 29.69
C GLY A 528 8.17 -2.82 30.88
N LYS A 529 8.34 -4.14 30.74
CA LYS A 529 8.06 -5.20 31.74
C LYS A 529 9.19 -6.25 31.61
N PRO A 530 10.05 -6.47 32.62
CA PRO A 530 10.22 -5.68 33.85
C PRO A 530 10.57 -4.21 33.56
N LYS A 531 10.39 -3.32 34.54
CA LYS A 531 10.68 -1.89 34.36
C LYS A 531 12.17 -1.62 34.10
N GLN A 532 12.45 -0.89 33.01
CA GLN A 532 13.77 -0.41 32.62
C GLN A 532 13.81 1.13 32.64
N PRO A 533 14.83 1.75 33.26
CA PRO A 533 14.92 3.21 33.36
C PRO A 533 15.20 3.87 32.00
N ASN A 534 14.78 5.13 31.85
CA ASN A 534 15.03 6.00 30.69
C ASN A 534 14.48 5.50 29.33
N LEU A 535 13.57 4.51 29.32
CA LEU A 535 13.02 3.95 28.09
C LEU A 535 11.99 4.87 27.43
N ILE A 536 11.12 5.52 28.21
CA ILE A 536 10.06 6.39 27.72
C ILE A 536 10.51 7.84 27.85
N LYS A 537 10.45 8.62 26.77
CA LYS A 537 10.74 10.06 26.79
C LYS A 537 9.50 10.86 26.44
N SER A 538 9.22 11.92 27.19
CA SER A 538 8.04 12.77 27.01
C SER A 538 8.37 14.24 27.30
N LEU A 539 7.60 15.14 26.69
CA LEU A 539 7.59 16.57 27.05
C LEU A 539 6.50 16.87 28.09
N ALA A 540 5.46 16.04 28.17
CA ALA A 540 4.32 16.21 29.07
C ALA A 540 4.28 15.11 30.14
N LEU A 541 4.10 15.52 31.40
CA LEU A 541 3.82 14.66 32.55
C LEU A 541 2.30 14.41 32.60
N LEU A 542 1.90 13.15 32.50
CA LEU A 542 0.50 12.75 32.67
C LEU A 542 0.12 12.77 34.16
N LEU A 543 -0.99 13.43 34.49
CA LEU A 543 -1.48 13.57 35.87
C LEU A 543 -2.44 12.44 36.29
N GLY A 544 -2.92 11.65 35.34
CA GLY A 544 -3.87 10.56 35.55
C GLY A 544 -5.34 11.00 35.58
N PRO A 545 -6.25 10.15 36.11
CA PRO A 545 -5.98 8.81 36.63
C PRO A 545 -5.48 7.85 35.54
N ASP A 546 -4.56 6.96 35.91
CA ASP A 546 -3.87 6.04 35.01
C ASP A 546 -3.43 4.77 35.77
N PHE A 547 -2.83 3.81 35.08
CA PHE A 547 -2.19 2.65 35.69
C PHE A 547 -0.78 2.41 35.15
N MET A 548 0.08 1.83 35.96
CA MET A 548 1.41 1.38 35.55
C MET A 548 1.63 -0.06 36.00
N THR A 549 2.14 -0.91 35.10
CA THR A 549 2.40 -2.31 35.38
C THR A 549 3.91 -2.59 35.48
N ASP A 550 4.28 -3.48 36.39
CA ASP A 550 5.66 -3.94 36.61
C ASP A 550 5.71 -5.45 36.81
N ILE A 551 6.88 -6.05 36.57
CA ILE A 551 7.17 -7.46 36.82
C ILE A 551 8.45 -7.55 37.62
N PHE A 552 8.40 -8.21 38.79
CA PHE A 552 9.58 -8.49 39.59
C PHE A 552 9.47 -9.83 40.31
N ILE A 553 10.62 -10.40 40.65
CA ILE A 553 10.72 -11.64 41.41
C ILE A 553 10.73 -11.33 42.91
N VAL A 554 10.05 -12.18 43.68
CA VAL A 554 10.06 -12.26 45.14
C VAL A 554 10.46 -13.66 45.58
N GLU A 555 10.81 -13.81 46.85
CA GLU A 555 11.17 -15.07 47.48
C GLU A 555 10.41 -15.17 48.80
N THR A 556 9.86 -16.34 49.12
CA THR A 556 9.13 -16.61 50.37
C THR A 556 10.07 -17.10 51.47
N SER A 557 9.58 -17.16 52.72
CA SER A 557 10.36 -17.70 53.87
C SER A 557 10.72 -19.19 53.76
N ASP A 558 10.06 -19.92 52.85
CA ASP A 558 10.33 -21.30 52.44
C ASP A 558 11.01 -21.38 51.05
N HIS A 559 11.68 -20.29 50.64
CA HIS A 559 12.52 -20.18 49.43
C HIS A 559 11.83 -20.43 48.07
N ALA A 560 10.50 -20.36 48.00
CA ALA A 560 9.80 -20.41 46.73
C ALA A 560 9.97 -19.06 45.99
N ARG A 561 10.56 -19.11 44.80
CA ARG A 561 10.82 -17.93 43.95
C ARG A 561 9.60 -17.69 43.07
N LEU A 562 8.95 -16.54 43.24
CA LEU A 562 7.72 -16.19 42.53
C LEU A 562 7.90 -14.93 41.69
N GLN A 563 7.43 -14.96 40.45
CA GLN A 563 7.28 -13.79 39.61
C GLN A 563 5.91 -13.17 39.86
N LEU A 564 5.89 -11.89 40.24
CA LEU A 564 4.67 -11.10 40.41
C LEU A 564 4.54 -10.13 39.24
N GLN A 565 3.39 -10.15 38.56
CA GLN A 565 2.99 -9.05 37.68
C GLN A 565 1.92 -8.22 38.39
N LEU A 566 2.27 -6.99 38.76
CA LEU A 566 1.39 -6.06 39.47
C LEU A 566 1.03 -4.87 38.59
N SER A 567 -0.21 -4.39 38.72
CA SER A 567 -0.66 -3.10 38.19
C SER A 567 -0.95 -2.16 39.36
N TYR A 568 -0.40 -0.96 39.31
CA TYR A 568 -0.63 0.09 40.29
C TYR A 568 -1.49 1.17 39.64
N ASN A 569 -2.65 1.47 40.21
CA ASN A 569 -3.54 2.52 39.72
C ASN A 569 -3.19 3.83 40.44
N TRP A 570 -2.94 4.90 39.71
CA TRP A 570 -2.31 6.12 40.22
C TRP A 570 -2.87 7.40 39.62
N TYR A 571 -2.69 8.51 40.35
CA TYR A 571 -2.92 9.87 39.89
C TYR A 571 -2.03 10.85 40.68
N PHE A 572 -1.94 12.10 40.22
CA PHE A 572 -1.27 13.18 40.96
C PHE A 572 -2.31 14.09 41.63
N ASP A 573 -2.24 14.21 42.96
CA ASP A 573 -3.10 15.11 43.73
C ASP A 573 -2.46 16.50 43.84
N VAL A 574 -2.74 17.35 42.84
CA VAL A 574 -2.21 18.72 42.72
C VAL A 574 -3.30 19.71 42.27
N ASN A 575 -3.42 20.82 43.00
CA ASN A 575 -4.26 21.95 42.62
C ASN A 575 -3.60 22.77 41.50
N ARG A 576 -4.30 22.96 40.38
CA ARG A 576 -3.81 23.69 39.18
C ARG A 576 -3.42 25.16 39.43
N HIS A 577 -3.83 25.73 40.56
CA HIS A 577 -3.58 27.13 40.94
C HIS A 577 -2.42 27.32 41.94
N ASP A 578 -1.74 26.24 42.35
CA ASP A 578 -0.59 26.30 43.27
C ASP A 578 0.71 26.02 42.51
N GLU A 579 1.47 27.08 42.23
CA GLU A 579 2.77 27.00 41.55
C GLU A 579 3.80 26.17 42.33
N GLN A 580 3.76 26.18 43.67
CA GLN A 580 4.71 25.41 44.47
C GLN A 580 4.40 23.91 44.42
N ALA A 581 3.12 23.53 44.39
CA ALA A 581 2.72 22.15 44.12
C ALA A 581 3.02 21.74 42.67
N ALA A 582 2.84 22.65 41.70
CA ALA A 582 3.15 22.41 40.29
C ALA A 582 4.64 22.17 40.02
N VAL A 583 5.55 22.82 40.76
CA VAL A 583 7.00 22.55 40.69
C VAL A 583 7.36 21.19 41.29
N ARG A 584 6.67 20.74 42.35
CA ARG A 584 6.94 19.43 42.99
C ARG A 584 6.69 18.23 42.08
N LEU A 585 5.72 18.32 41.17
CA LEU A 585 5.46 17.29 40.15
C LEU A 585 6.74 16.83 39.42
N PHE A 586 7.64 17.78 39.12
CA PHE A 586 8.85 17.57 38.33
C PHE A 586 10.11 17.34 39.18
N GLN A 587 10.01 17.32 40.52
CA GLN A 587 11.16 17.04 41.40
C GLN A 587 11.64 15.58 41.35
N VAL A 588 10.77 14.65 40.93
CA VAL A 588 11.11 13.23 40.75
C VAL A 588 11.16 12.95 39.24
N PRO A 589 12.35 12.83 38.62
CA PRO A 589 12.48 12.78 37.15
C PRO A 589 11.94 11.48 36.52
N ASP A 590 11.92 10.39 37.30
CA ASP A 590 11.31 9.11 36.92
C ASP A 590 10.37 8.62 38.04
N PHE A 591 9.18 9.21 38.12
CA PHE A 591 8.18 8.83 39.13
C PHE A 591 7.71 7.38 38.97
N VAL A 592 7.71 6.84 37.75
CA VAL A 592 7.30 5.46 37.45
C VAL A 592 8.34 4.48 37.98
N GLY A 593 9.62 4.74 37.73
CA GLY A 593 10.73 3.93 38.21
C GLY A 593 10.83 3.94 39.73
N ASP A 594 10.77 5.12 40.35
CA ASP A 594 10.85 5.23 41.81
C ASP A 594 9.63 4.61 42.52
N ALA A 595 8.41 4.83 42.01
CA ALA A 595 7.22 4.21 42.56
C ALA A 595 7.25 2.68 42.46
N CYS A 596 7.48 2.11 41.27
CA CYS A 596 7.59 0.65 41.09
C CYS A 596 8.70 0.06 41.99
N LYS A 597 9.86 0.70 42.06
CA LYS A 597 10.99 0.27 42.90
C LYS A 597 10.66 0.30 44.40
N ALA A 598 10.01 1.34 44.88
CA ALA A 598 9.57 1.45 46.28
C ALA A 598 8.52 0.39 46.64
N ILE A 599 7.53 0.17 45.77
CA ILE A 599 6.49 -0.85 45.95
C ILE A 599 7.11 -2.25 45.94
N ALA A 600 7.91 -2.57 44.92
CA ALA A 600 8.55 -3.88 44.80
C ALA A 600 9.49 -4.18 45.99
N SER A 601 10.13 -3.16 46.56
CA SER A 601 10.92 -3.31 47.79
C SER A 601 10.06 -3.64 49.02
N ARG A 602 8.88 -3.01 49.15
CA ARG A 602 7.91 -3.32 50.24
C ARG A 602 7.34 -4.74 50.09
N VAL A 603 6.94 -5.11 48.88
CA VAL A 603 6.37 -6.43 48.60
C VAL A 603 7.41 -7.54 48.83
N ARG A 604 8.66 -7.39 48.34
CA ARG A 604 9.75 -8.33 48.65
C ARG A 604 9.96 -8.50 50.15
N GLY A 605 10.02 -7.39 50.90
CA GLY A 605 10.21 -7.42 52.35
C GLY A 605 9.10 -8.14 53.11
N ALA A 606 7.85 -8.00 52.67
CA ALA A 606 6.71 -8.69 53.28
C ALA A 606 6.61 -10.16 52.90
N VAL A 607 6.83 -10.51 51.62
CA VAL A 607 6.72 -11.91 51.14
C VAL A 607 7.81 -12.80 51.72
N ALA A 608 9.03 -12.28 51.92
CA ALA A 608 10.12 -13.00 52.57
C ALA A 608 9.82 -13.41 54.04
N GLY A 609 8.83 -12.80 54.68
CA GLY A 609 8.36 -13.16 56.03
C GLY A 609 7.24 -14.19 56.08
N VAL A 610 6.69 -14.63 54.93
CA VAL A 610 5.51 -15.50 54.83
C VAL A 610 5.84 -16.78 54.08
N LYS A 611 5.10 -17.87 54.33
CA LYS A 611 5.26 -19.15 53.62
C LYS A 611 4.50 -19.18 52.29
N PHE A 612 4.94 -20.01 51.35
CA PHE A 612 4.37 -20.10 50.01
C PHE A 612 2.86 -20.40 50.02
N ASP A 613 2.39 -21.39 50.78
CA ASP A 613 0.96 -21.74 50.84
C ASP A 613 0.10 -20.62 51.45
N GLU A 614 0.59 -19.97 52.52
CA GLU A 614 -0.10 -18.82 53.12
C GLU A 614 -0.15 -17.63 52.16
N PHE A 615 0.96 -17.36 51.46
CA PHE A 615 1.03 -16.32 50.44
C PHE A 615 0.15 -16.62 49.24
N HIS A 616 0.11 -17.86 48.75
CA HIS A 616 -0.73 -18.26 47.62
C HIS A 616 -2.23 -18.02 47.94
N ARG A 617 -2.67 -18.39 49.14
CA ARG A 617 -4.06 -18.18 49.61
C ARG A 617 -4.40 -16.72 49.94
N ASN A 618 -3.44 -15.93 50.45
CA ASN A 618 -3.69 -14.59 50.99
C ASN A 618 -2.99 -13.45 50.21
N SER A 619 -2.45 -13.71 49.02
CA SER A 619 -1.62 -12.80 48.21
C SER A 619 -2.19 -11.38 48.12
N ALA A 620 -3.48 -11.25 47.78
CA ALA A 620 -4.20 -9.98 47.73
C ALA A 620 -4.17 -9.18 49.04
N ARG A 621 -4.32 -9.85 50.18
CA ARG A 621 -4.26 -9.20 51.50
C ARG A 621 -2.81 -8.82 51.84
N ILE A 622 -1.87 -9.73 51.65
CA ILE A 622 -0.46 -9.53 52.01
C ILE A 622 0.16 -8.37 51.20
N ILE A 623 -0.05 -8.34 49.89
CA ILE A 623 0.48 -7.28 49.02
C ILE A 623 -0.14 -5.93 49.34
N ARG A 624 -1.46 -5.84 49.53
CA ARG A 624 -2.11 -4.57 49.92
C ARG A 624 -1.61 -4.07 51.28
N THR A 625 -1.57 -4.93 52.30
CA THR A 625 -1.03 -4.57 53.63
C THR A 625 0.43 -4.11 53.56
N ALA A 626 1.27 -4.77 52.75
CA ALA A 626 2.69 -4.43 52.61
C ALA A 626 2.92 -3.03 52.01
N VAL A 627 2.07 -2.60 51.08
CA VAL A 627 2.26 -1.35 50.34
C VAL A 627 1.53 -0.18 50.98
N PHE A 628 0.24 -0.35 51.30
CA PHE A 628 -0.57 0.71 51.92
C PHE A 628 -0.31 0.86 53.43
N GLY A 629 0.07 -0.24 54.10
CA GLY A 629 0.19 -0.30 55.56
C GLY A 629 -1.16 -0.45 56.26
N THR A 630 -1.12 -0.57 57.58
CA THR A 630 -2.31 -0.61 58.45
C THR A 630 -2.53 0.71 59.17
N ASP A 631 -3.79 1.05 59.40
CA ASP A 631 -4.20 2.07 60.36
C ASP A 631 -4.17 1.57 61.81
N GLU A 632 -4.40 2.49 62.75
CA GLU A 632 -4.41 2.23 64.19
C GLU A 632 -5.51 1.23 64.61
N GLU A 633 -6.55 1.06 63.79
CA GLU A 633 -7.60 0.03 63.93
C GLU A 633 -7.23 -1.33 63.31
N GLY A 634 -6.01 -1.49 62.77
CA GLY A 634 -5.55 -2.72 62.09
C GLY A 634 -6.15 -2.97 60.70
N ARG A 635 -6.94 -2.03 60.17
CA ARG A 635 -7.47 -2.03 58.79
C ARG A 635 -6.38 -1.62 57.80
N VAL A 636 -6.48 -2.07 56.55
CA VAL A 636 -5.53 -1.70 55.49
C VAL A 636 -5.95 -0.36 54.87
N ARG A 637 -5.00 0.56 54.69
CA ARG A 637 -5.25 1.86 54.05
C ARG A 637 -5.71 1.72 52.60
N GLU A 638 -6.51 2.68 52.13
CA GLU A 638 -7.01 2.72 50.75
C GLU A 638 -6.03 3.38 49.78
N GLU A 639 -5.22 4.34 50.24
CA GLU A 639 -4.25 5.05 49.39
C GLU A 639 -2.81 5.03 49.93
N PHE A 640 -1.83 5.14 49.03
CA PHE A 640 -0.42 5.35 49.37
C PHE A 640 0.12 6.58 48.62
N ARG A 641 0.53 7.60 49.38
CA ARG A 641 0.95 8.91 48.86
C ARG A 641 2.44 9.17 48.99
N PHE A 642 3.09 9.48 47.86
CA PHE A 642 4.47 9.96 47.81
C PHE A 642 4.51 11.46 48.10
N ARG A 643 5.23 11.85 49.16
CA ARG A 643 5.30 13.26 49.62
C ARG A 643 6.18 14.17 48.75
N ALA A 644 7.05 13.60 47.91
CA ALA A 644 7.99 14.38 47.09
C ALA A 644 7.31 15.07 45.90
N ASN A 645 6.48 14.32 45.17
CA ASN A 645 5.86 14.75 43.90
C ASN A 645 4.33 14.73 43.92
N HIS A 646 3.70 14.45 45.07
CA HIS A 646 2.24 14.34 45.24
C HIS A 646 1.57 13.20 44.43
N LEU A 647 2.33 12.19 43.98
CA LEU A 647 1.79 10.96 43.40
C LEU A 647 1.01 10.17 44.47
N VAL A 648 -0.21 9.74 44.11
CA VAL A 648 -1.09 8.89 44.92
C VAL A 648 -1.33 7.58 44.17
N ILE A 649 -1.21 6.45 44.88
CA ILE A 649 -1.62 5.13 44.41
C ILE A 649 -2.90 4.73 45.15
N THR A 650 -3.93 4.32 44.40
CA THR A 650 -5.28 4.04 44.93
C THR A 650 -5.64 2.56 44.94
N ASN A 651 -5.01 1.74 44.10
CA ASN A 651 -5.25 0.30 44.07
C ASN A 651 -4.03 -0.45 43.51
N ILE A 652 -3.95 -1.74 43.85
CA ILE A 652 -2.91 -2.66 43.40
C ILE A 652 -3.58 -3.94 42.91
N ASP A 653 -3.67 -4.08 41.59
CA ASP A 653 -4.26 -5.24 40.93
C ASP A 653 -3.17 -6.27 40.62
N ILE A 654 -3.27 -7.43 41.25
CA ILE A 654 -2.36 -8.56 41.01
C ILE A 654 -2.82 -9.27 39.74
N GLN A 655 -2.01 -9.21 38.68
CA GLN A 655 -2.36 -9.78 37.38
C GLN A 655 -1.94 -11.25 37.27
N THR A 656 -0.71 -11.58 37.69
CA THR A 656 -0.23 -12.97 37.79
C THR A 656 0.69 -13.16 38.99
N VAL A 657 0.70 -14.40 39.50
CA VAL A 657 1.60 -14.90 40.55
C VAL A 657 2.07 -16.28 40.10
N GLU A 658 3.27 -16.36 39.54
CA GLU A 658 3.78 -17.58 38.89
C GLU A 658 5.08 -18.05 39.58
N PRO A 659 5.25 -19.34 39.91
CA PRO A 659 6.54 -19.86 40.34
C PRO A 659 7.57 -19.79 39.22
N VAL A 660 8.77 -19.30 39.53
CA VAL A 660 9.89 -19.16 38.58
C VAL A 660 10.50 -20.53 38.25
N ASP A 661 10.53 -21.43 39.23
CA ASP A 661 11.25 -22.71 39.13
C ASP A 661 10.28 -23.83 38.71
N GLU A 662 10.45 -24.40 37.50
CA GLU A 662 9.51 -25.36 36.89
C GLU A 662 9.14 -26.56 37.77
N GLU A 663 10.04 -27.01 38.64
CA GLU A 663 9.80 -28.15 39.54
C GLU A 663 8.71 -27.85 40.58
N THR A 664 8.63 -26.60 41.05
CA THR A 664 7.54 -26.15 41.93
C THR A 664 6.21 -26.07 41.18
N LEU A 665 6.21 -25.63 39.91
CA LEU A 665 5.03 -25.61 39.04
C LEU A 665 4.52 -27.03 38.76
N LYS A 666 5.41 -27.97 38.43
CA LYS A 666 5.10 -29.39 38.23
C LYS A 666 4.55 -30.04 39.51
N SER A 667 5.09 -29.65 40.68
CA SER A 667 4.60 -30.11 41.98
C SER A 667 3.18 -29.61 42.27
N LEU A 668 2.90 -28.33 42.00
CA LEU A 668 1.56 -27.73 42.10
C LEU A 668 0.55 -28.41 41.16
N GLN A 669 0.92 -28.64 39.90
CA GLN A 669 0.07 -29.35 38.94
C GLN A 669 -0.28 -30.77 39.43
N LYS A 670 0.69 -31.49 40.01
CA LYS A 670 0.48 -32.81 40.61
C LYS A 670 -0.46 -32.75 41.82
N SER A 671 -0.35 -31.72 42.68
CA SER A 671 -1.29 -31.50 43.79
C SER A 671 -2.72 -31.23 43.30
N VAL A 672 -2.89 -30.45 42.23
CA VAL A 672 -4.21 -30.20 41.61
C VAL A 672 -4.78 -31.49 41.00
N GLN A 673 -3.97 -32.29 40.30
CA GLN A 673 -4.40 -33.58 39.76
C GLN A 673 -4.87 -34.54 40.87
N ILE A 674 -4.14 -34.61 41.98
CA ILE A 674 -4.52 -35.43 43.15
C ILE A 674 -5.82 -34.91 43.78
N ALA A 675 -6.00 -33.59 43.89
CA ALA A 675 -7.24 -33.01 44.41
C ALA A 675 -8.46 -33.35 43.53
N ILE A 676 -8.31 -33.27 42.20
CA ILE A 676 -9.36 -33.68 41.25
C ILE A 676 -9.67 -35.18 41.43
N GLN A 677 -8.65 -36.04 41.44
CA GLN A 677 -8.83 -37.48 41.63
C GLN A 677 -9.60 -37.78 42.92
N ILE A 678 -9.25 -37.16 44.05
CA ILE A 678 -9.96 -37.32 45.32
C ILE A 678 -11.44 -36.91 45.19
N THR A 679 -11.76 -35.83 44.47
CA THR A 679 -13.16 -35.45 44.25
C THR A 679 -13.91 -36.40 43.32
N THR A 680 -13.25 -36.98 42.31
CA THR A 680 -13.83 -37.99 41.41
C THR A 680 -14.06 -39.31 42.15
N ASP A 681 -13.07 -39.81 42.88
CA ASP A 681 -13.16 -41.03 43.70
C ASP A 681 -14.28 -40.92 44.74
N ALA A 682 -14.43 -39.75 45.37
CA ALA A 682 -15.50 -39.47 46.32
C ALA A 682 -16.89 -39.44 45.67
N GLN A 683 -17.03 -38.88 44.46
CA GLN A 683 -18.27 -38.93 43.69
C GLN A 683 -18.61 -40.35 43.21
N GLU A 684 -17.62 -41.12 42.76
CA GLU A 684 -17.79 -42.52 42.34
C GLU A 684 -18.20 -43.40 43.51
N ALA A 685 -17.58 -43.23 44.69
CA ALA A 685 -17.96 -43.93 45.92
C ALA A 685 -19.39 -43.57 46.38
N ALA A 686 -19.76 -42.28 46.35
CA ALA A 686 -21.12 -41.85 46.67
C ALA A 686 -22.16 -42.45 45.72
N ALA A 687 -21.91 -42.39 44.40
CA ALA A 687 -22.78 -42.96 43.38
C ALA A 687 -22.93 -44.49 43.49
N ARG A 688 -21.84 -45.20 43.85
CA ARG A 688 -21.89 -46.64 44.17
C ARG A 688 -22.79 -46.92 45.37
N HIS A 689 -22.60 -46.22 46.49
CA HIS A 689 -23.42 -46.44 47.68
C HIS A 689 -24.91 -46.06 47.49
N ASP A 690 -25.21 -45.03 46.71
CA ASP A 690 -26.59 -44.72 46.31
C ASP A 690 -27.20 -45.85 45.45
N ALA A 691 -26.43 -46.41 44.50
CA ALA A 691 -26.88 -47.54 43.69
C ALA A 691 -27.08 -48.83 44.51
N GLU A 692 -26.15 -49.17 45.40
CA GLU A 692 -26.26 -50.29 46.35
C GLU A 692 -27.50 -50.16 47.24
N ARG A 693 -27.79 -48.96 47.74
CA ARG A 693 -29.01 -48.68 48.54
C ARG A 693 -30.28 -48.94 47.72
N ILE A 694 -30.32 -48.45 46.48
CA ILE A 694 -31.47 -48.63 45.58
C ILE A 694 -31.68 -50.11 45.23
N GLU A 695 -30.60 -50.84 44.94
CA GLU A 695 -30.66 -52.28 44.66
C GLU A 695 -31.18 -53.07 45.88
N GLN A 696 -30.71 -52.73 47.08
CA GLN A 696 -31.13 -53.40 48.32
C GLN A 696 -32.58 -53.05 48.70
N GLU A 697 -33.05 -51.82 48.45
CA GLU A 697 -34.46 -51.46 48.60
C GLU A 697 -35.35 -52.24 47.59
N ALA A 698 -34.91 -52.33 46.33
CA ALA A 698 -35.61 -53.07 45.29
C ALA A 698 -35.72 -54.57 45.64
N LYS A 699 -34.64 -55.21 46.11
CA LYS A 699 -34.64 -56.59 46.63
C LYS A 699 -35.62 -56.75 47.80
N ALA A 700 -35.51 -55.90 48.83
CA ALA A 700 -36.38 -55.96 50.00
C ALA A 700 -37.86 -55.64 49.69
N ARG A 701 -38.16 -54.99 48.55
CA ARG A 701 -39.52 -54.79 48.03
C ARG A 701 -40.01 -56.02 47.26
N LEU A 702 -39.17 -56.60 46.40
CA LEU A 702 -39.47 -57.82 45.64
C LEU A 702 -39.75 -59.00 46.59
N GLU A 703 -38.91 -59.22 47.61
CA GLU A 703 -39.11 -60.29 48.59
C GLU A 703 -40.42 -60.13 49.38
N ARG A 704 -40.74 -58.90 49.81
CA ARG A 704 -42.03 -58.60 50.44
C ARG A 704 -43.21 -58.88 49.52
N GLN A 705 -43.11 -58.57 48.23
CA GLN A 705 -44.15 -58.89 47.26
C GLN A 705 -44.29 -60.40 47.05
N ILE A 706 -43.19 -61.15 46.90
CA ILE A 706 -43.19 -62.62 46.83
C ILE A 706 -43.82 -63.26 48.08
N ILE A 707 -43.62 -62.68 49.27
CA ILE A 707 -44.26 -63.14 50.51
C ILE A 707 -45.76 -62.85 50.52
N VAL A 708 -46.20 -61.67 50.05
CA VAL A 708 -47.63 -61.34 49.90
C VAL A 708 -48.31 -62.24 48.88
N ASP A 709 -47.69 -62.45 47.71
CA ASP A 709 -48.23 -63.30 46.64
C ASP A 709 -48.35 -64.77 47.10
N LYS A 710 -47.35 -65.28 47.84
CA LYS A 710 -47.41 -66.60 48.48
C LYS A 710 -48.50 -66.66 49.57
N SER A 711 -48.66 -65.62 50.37
CA SER A 711 -49.70 -65.57 51.41
C SER A 711 -51.11 -65.53 50.81
N ALA A 712 -51.30 -64.84 49.68
CA ALA A 712 -52.55 -64.85 48.94
C ALA A 712 -52.82 -66.22 48.31
N ALA A 713 -51.80 -66.83 47.68
CA ALA A 713 -51.90 -68.17 47.10
C ALA A 713 -52.22 -69.24 48.16
N GLU A 714 -51.64 -69.17 49.36
CA GLU A 714 -51.99 -70.06 50.48
C GLU A 714 -53.39 -69.76 51.07
N GLY A 715 -53.86 -68.51 50.99
CA GLY A 715 -55.23 -68.13 51.33
C GLY A 715 -56.26 -68.81 50.41
N GLU A 716 -56.04 -68.74 49.10
CA GLU A 716 -56.85 -69.46 48.09
C GLU A 716 -56.68 -70.99 48.20
N ARG A 717 -55.46 -71.48 48.45
CA ARG A 717 -55.19 -72.90 48.69
C ARG A 717 -55.97 -73.42 49.90
N ARG A 718 -56.09 -72.62 50.97
CA ARG A 718 -56.88 -72.95 52.16
C ARG A 718 -58.39 -73.01 51.85
N GLN A 719 -58.91 -72.11 51.01
CA GLN A 719 -60.29 -72.18 50.55
C GLN A 719 -60.55 -73.43 49.71
N LEU A 720 -59.65 -73.73 48.75
CA LEU A 720 -59.73 -74.95 47.94
C LEU A 720 -59.65 -76.23 48.79
N LEU A 721 -58.78 -76.27 49.80
CA LEU A 721 -58.70 -77.39 50.75
C LEU A 721 -59.97 -77.49 51.63
N ALA A 722 -60.59 -76.37 52.00
CA ALA A 722 -61.86 -76.37 52.72
C ALA A 722 -63.00 -76.94 51.86
N PHE A 723 -63.13 -76.49 50.60
CA PHE A 723 -64.10 -77.05 49.66
C PHE A 723 -63.82 -78.52 49.30
N GLN A 724 -62.55 -78.95 49.25
CA GLN A 724 -62.21 -80.36 49.08
C GLN A 724 -62.63 -81.19 50.30
N ALA A 725 -62.41 -80.69 51.53
CA ALA A 725 -62.85 -81.37 52.75
C ALA A 725 -64.40 -81.40 52.87
N GLU A 726 -65.08 -80.33 52.48
CA GLU A 726 -66.54 -80.25 52.44
C GLU A 726 -67.12 -81.22 51.40
N ASN A 727 -66.58 -81.23 50.17
CA ASN A 727 -66.99 -82.19 49.14
C ASN A 727 -66.73 -83.64 49.58
N ALA A 728 -65.58 -83.95 50.19
CA ALA A 728 -65.29 -85.28 50.71
C ALA A 728 -66.21 -85.68 51.88
N ALA A 729 -66.63 -84.72 52.72
CA ALA A 729 -67.63 -84.96 53.76
C ALA A 729 -69.03 -85.19 53.16
N ILE A 730 -69.42 -84.46 52.12
CA ILE A 730 -70.68 -84.65 51.38
C ILE A 730 -70.67 -86.00 50.64
N GLU A 731 -69.56 -86.39 50.02
CA GLU A 731 -69.40 -87.69 49.36
C GLU A 731 -69.47 -88.84 50.38
N SER A 732 -68.73 -88.75 51.48
CA SER A 732 -68.73 -89.78 52.54
C SER A 732 -70.08 -89.91 53.23
N THR A 733 -70.74 -88.80 53.57
CA THR A 733 -72.10 -88.83 54.16
C THR A 733 -73.16 -89.22 53.15
N GLY A 734 -73.01 -88.85 51.87
CA GLY A 734 -73.86 -89.30 50.77
C GLY A 734 -73.78 -90.82 50.58
N GLN A 735 -72.58 -91.38 50.51
CA GLN A 735 -72.36 -92.83 50.42
C GLN A 735 -72.91 -93.55 51.66
N ALA A 736 -72.60 -93.07 52.87
CA ALA A 736 -73.06 -93.68 54.11
C ALA A 736 -74.59 -93.62 54.27
N THR A 737 -75.25 -92.52 53.88
CA THR A 737 -76.72 -92.41 53.94
C THR A 737 -77.40 -93.18 52.83
N ALA A 738 -76.81 -93.30 51.63
CA ALA A 738 -77.29 -94.17 50.58
C ALA A 738 -77.21 -95.65 50.98
N GLU A 739 -76.08 -96.11 51.52
CA GLU A 739 -75.94 -97.47 52.07
C GLU A 739 -76.91 -97.72 53.23
N ALA A 740 -77.06 -96.77 54.16
CA ALA A 740 -77.96 -96.92 55.29
C ALA A 740 -79.43 -97.01 54.86
N ARG A 741 -79.85 -96.21 53.86
CA ARG A 741 -81.20 -96.29 53.28
C ARG A 741 -81.41 -97.62 52.55
N ALA A 742 -80.48 -98.04 51.69
CA ALA A 742 -80.57 -99.31 50.99
C ALA A 742 -80.63 -100.52 51.95
N LYS A 743 -79.84 -100.50 53.03
CA LYS A 743 -79.87 -101.51 54.11
C LYS A 743 -81.19 -101.46 54.90
N ALA A 744 -81.74 -100.27 55.16
CA ALA A 744 -83.02 -100.11 55.85
C ALA A 744 -84.21 -100.58 55.01
N GLU A 745 -84.26 -100.24 53.71
CA GLU A 745 -85.29 -100.72 52.78
C GLU A 745 -85.20 -102.24 52.59
N ALA A 746 -83.99 -102.79 52.42
CA ALA A 746 -83.78 -104.25 52.36
C ALA A 746 -84.27 -104.94 53.64
N ALA A 747 -83.96 -104.40 54.83
CA ALA A 747 -84.43 -104.93 56.11
C ALA A 747 -85.96 -104.77 56.28
N GLN A 748 -86.56 -103.70 55.76
CA GLN A 748 -88.01 -103.49 55.80
C GLN A 748 -88.75 -104.48 54.88
N ILE A 749 -88.24 -104.71 53.67
CA ILE A 749 -88.74 -105.75 52.75
C ILE A 749 -88.60 -107.13 53.38
N GLN A 750 -87.42 -107.44 53.95
CA GLN A 750 -87.17 -108.73 54.62
C GLN A 750 -88.09 -108.92 55.83
N GLY A 751 -88.33 -107.87 56.63
CA GLY A 751 -89.27 -107.90 57.77
C GLY A 751 -90.73 -108.09 57.35
N ALA A 752 -91.17 -107.43 56.28
CA ALA A 752 -92.51 -107.67 55.72
C ALA A 752 -92.65 -109.11 55.20
N LEU A 753 -91.60 -109.65 54.58
CA LEU A 753 -91.56 -111.01 54.06
C LEU A 753 -91.53 -112.06 55.19
N THR A 754 -90.79 -111.84 56.30
CA THR A 754 -90.84 -112.75 57.46
C THR A 754 -92.18 -112.69 58.20
N VAL A 755 -92.85 -111.55 58.28
CA VAL A 755 -94.22 -111.47 58.82
C VAL A 755 -95.20 -112.24 57.95
N SER A 756 -95.13 -112.09 56.62
CA SER A 756 -95.96 -112.84 55.66
C SER A 756 -95.70 -114.36 55.73
N LEU A 757 -94.43 -114.76 55.82
CA LEU A 757 -94.03 -116.15 55.97
C LEU A 757 -94.50 -116.73 57.31
N ALA A 758 -94.38 -116.00 58.41
CA ALA A 758 -94.89 -116.41 59.72
C ALA A 758 -96.43 -116.52 59.76
N GLN A 759 -97.15 -115.68 58.99
CA GLN A 759 -98.59 -115.83 58.79
C GLN A 759 -98.93 -117.13 58.05
N GLN A 760 -98.25 -117.42 56.94
CA GLN A 760 -98.41 -118.67 56.18
C GLN A 760 -98.03 -119.91 57.00
N GLU A 761 -96.97 -119.85 57.82
CA GLU A 761 -96.59 -120.92 58.73
C GLU A 761 -97.61 -121.10 59.87
N ALA A 762 -98.19 -120.02 60.39
CA ALA A 762 -99.26 -120.08 61.38
C ALA A 762 -100.55 -120.68 60.81
N GLU A 763 -100.96 -120.29 59.59
CA GLU A 763 -102.07 -120.91 58.86
C GLU A 763 -101.82 -122.41 58.64
N ALA A 764 -100.63 -122.79 58.16
CA ALA A 764 -100.25 -124.18 57.96
C ALA A 764 -100.19 -125.00 59.27
N ALA A 765 -99.74 -124.39 60.38
CA ALA A 765 -99.75 -125.01 61.69
C ALA A 765 -101.17 -125.18 62.25
N LEU A 766 -102.04 -124.20 62.04
CA LEU A 766 -103.45 -124.24 62.44
C LEU A 766 -104.16 -125.39 61.70
N ILE A 767 -104.03 -125.47 60.37
CA ILE A 767 -104.59 -126.56 59.53
C ILE A 767 -104.08 -127.93 59.98
N ARG A 768 -102.78 -128.07 60.31
CA ARG A 768 -102.24 -129.32 60.87
C ARG A 768 -102.88 -129.67 62.21
N SER A 769 -102.98 -128.69 63.11
CA SER A 769 -103.57 -128.90 64.44
C SER A 769 -105.05 -129.28 64.35
N GLU A 770 -105.83 -128.70 63.43
CA GLU A 770 -107.23 -129.09 63.21
C GLU A 770 -107.36 -130.52 62.69
N ALA A 771 -106.47 -130.95 61.80
CA ALA A 771 -106.43 -132.32 61.30
C ALA A 771 -106.04 -133.35 62.39
N GLU A 772 -105.07 -133.02 63.24
CA GLU A 772 -104.67 -133.83 64.41
C GLU A 772 -105.80 -133.91 65.45
N LEU A 773 -106.47 -132.78 65.75
CA LEU A 773 -107.58 -132.71 66.69
C LEU A 773 -108.82 -133.48 66.15
N ALA A 774 -109.05 -133.46 64.84
CA ALA A 774 -110.08 -134.28 64.20
C ALA A 774 -109.78 -135.79 64.31
N GLN A 775 -108.52 -136.22 64.09
CA GLN A 775 -108.12 -137.61 64.32
C GLN A 775 -108.25 -138.02 65.79
N LEU A 776 -107.86 -137.14 66.72
CA LEU A 776 -107.98 -137.38 68.17
C LEU A 776 -109.44 -137.51 68.61
N ARG A 777 -110.34 -136.65 68.11
CA ARG A 777 -111.79 -136.77 68.40
C ARG A 777 -112.37 -138.08 67.89
N ALA A 778 -112.13 -138.43 66.62
CA ALA A 778 -112.62 -139.69 66.05
C ALA A 778 -112.10 -140.92 66.81
N ARG A 779 -110.84 -140.88 67.27
CA ARG A 779 -110.26 -141.94 68.11
C ARG A 779 -110.90 -141.98 69.51
N GLN A 780 -111.08 -140.84 70.17
CA GLN A 780 -111.73 -140.79 71.47
C GLN A 780 -113.19 -141.25 71.39
N GLU A 781 -113.95 -140.87 70.35
CA GLU A 781 -115.33 -141.31 70.16
C GLU A 781 -115.45 -142.85 70.05
N THR A 782 -114.56 -143.51 69.31
CA THR A 782 -114.58 -144.99 69.23
C THR A 782 -114.16 -145.65 70.56
N GLU A 783 -113.22 -145.06 71.29
CA GLU A 783 -112.76 -145.55 72.59
C GLU A 783 -113.82 -145.37 73.69
N LEU A 784 -114.53 -144.24 73.70
CA LEU A 784 -115.64 -143.94 74.61
C LEU A 784 -116.86 -144.84 74.32
N ALA A 785 -117.19 -145.07 73.05
CA ALA A 785 -118.24 -146.01 72.66
C ALA A 785 -117.92 -147.45 73.12
N HIS A 786 -116.66 -147.88 73.04
CA HIS A 786 -116.24 -149.18 73.55
C HIS A 786 -116.34 -149.25 75.09
N GLN A 787 -115.92 -148.21 75.81
CA GLN A 787 -116.06 -148.15 77.26
C GLN A 787 -117.52 -148.14 77.72
N GLN A 788 -118.42 -147.41 77.06
CA GLN A 788 -119.85 -147.41 77.36
C GLN A 788 -120.48 -148.80 77.20
N ALA A 789 -120.06 -149.56 76.17
CA ALA A 789 -120.50 -150.94 75.97
C ALA A 789 -119.98 -151.90 77.04
N LEU A 790 -118.77 -151.69 77.58
CA LEU A 790 -118.24 -152.46 78.70
C LEU A 790 -118.96 -152.11 80.02
N MET A 791 -119.12 -150.83 80.33
CA MET A 791 -119.75 -150.38 81.59
C MET A 791 -121.22 -150.80 81.70
N SER A 792 -121.99 -150.78 80.60
CA SER A 792 -123.38 -151.25 80.63
C SER A 792 -123.48 -152.75 80.98
N LEU A 793 -122.55 -153.55 80.46
CA LEU A 793 -122.44 -154.98 80.70
C LEU A 793 -121.95 -155.29 82.13
N GLU A 794 -121.09 -154.44 82.71
CA GLU A 794 -120.73 -154.50 84.14
C GLU A 794 -121.89 -154.11 85.07
N ILE A 795 -122.66 -153.06 84.73
CA ILE A 795 -123.83 -152.64 85.51
C ILE A 795 -124.88 -153.77 85.55
N GLU A 796 -125.16 -154.40 84.40
CA GLU A 796 -126.14 -155.50 84.34
C GLU A 796 -125.69 -156.71 85.19
N LYS A 797 -124.39 -157.03 85.17
CA LYS A 797 -123.78 -158.05 86.03
C LYS A 797 -123.89 -157.68 87.52
N ALA A 798 -123.61 -156.43 87.88
CA ALA A 798 -123.62 -155.95 89.26
C ALA A 798 -125.04 -155.93 89.86
N GLN A 799 -126.04 -155.49 89.10
CA GLN A 799 -127.44 -155.49 89.54
C GLN A 799 -127.94 -156.90 89.89
N ARG A 800 -127.66 -157.88 89.04
CA ARG A 800 -128.02 -159.29 89.28
C ARG A 800 -127.35 -159.85 90.54
N LEU A 801 -126.09 -159.50 90.82
CA LEU A 801 -125.38 -159.91 92.03
C LEU A 801 -125.94 -159.25 93.31
N ALA A 802 -126.26 -157.95 93.24
CA ALA A 802 -126.79 -157.20 94.38
C ALA A 802 -128.16 -157.70 94.84
N GLN A 803 -129.05 -158.08 93.91
CA GLN A 803 -130.34 -158.68 94.24
C GLN A 803 -130.18 -160.00 95.01
N ILE A 804 -129.25 -160.88 94.59
CA ILE A 804 -128.97 -162.15 95.27
C ILE A 804 -128.49 -161.93 96.72
N GLN A 805 -127.63 -160.94 96.97
CA GLN A 805 -127.15 -160.63 98.32
C GLN A 805 -128.23 -160.01 99.22
N ALA A 806 -129.13 -159.19 98.68
CA ALA A 806 -130.19 -158.57 99.45
C ALA A 806 -131.17 -159.61 100.03
N ASP A 807 -131.53 -160.63 99.23
CA ASP A 807 -132.40 -161.73 99.68
C ASP A 807 -131.70 -162.62 100.73
N GLU A 808 -130.39 -162.85 100.61
CA GLU A 808 -129.60 -163.59 101.60
C GLU A 808 -129.57 -162.86 102.96
N PHE A 809 -129.32 -161.55 102.96
CA PHE A 809 -129.27 -160.76 104.21
C PHE A 809 -130.64 -160.71 104.89
N ARG A 810 -131.72 -160.57 104.13
CA ARG A 810 -133.09 -160.55 104.67
C ARG A 810 -133.42 -161.79 105.48
N GLN A 811 -133.08 -162.98 104.97
CA GLN A 811 -133.31 -164.25 105.68
C GLN A 811 -132.54 -164.34 107.00
N LYS A 812 -131.34 -163.75 107.08
CA LYS A 812 -130.53 -163.74 108.32
C LYS A 812 -131.13 -162.87 109.44
N VAL A 813 -131.86 -161.81 109.10
CA VAL A 813 -132.44 -160.89 110.09
C VAL A 813 -133.68 -161.48 110.77
N GLU A 814 -134.55 -162.16 110.01
CA GLU A 814 -135.79 -162.76 110.56
C GLU A 814 -135.52 -163.86 111.62
N ALA A 815 -134.33 -164.48 111.60
CA ALA A 815 -133.97 -165.61 112.47
C ALA A 815 -133.63 -165.25 113.94
N ILE A 816 -133.30 -164.00 114.27
CA ILE A 816 -132.80 -163.61 115.62
C ILE A 816 -133.94 -163.23 116.60
N GLY A 817 -135.09 -162.84 116.06
CA GLY A 817 -136.31 -162.56 116.81
C GLY A 817 -136.37 -161.17 117.51
N PRO A 818 -137.57 -160.62 117.75
CA PRO A 818 -137.71 -159.17 117.95
C PRO A 818 -137.39 -158.67 119.38
N ASP A 819 -137.92 -159.32 120.41
CA ASP A 819 -137.70 -158.87 121.80
C ASP A 819 -136.28 -159.20 122.32
N THR A 820 -135.59 -160.17 121.72
CA THR A 820 -134.16 -160.47 121.95
C THR A 820 -133.27 -159.31 121.50
N LEU A 821 -133.45 -158.81 120.28
CA LEU A 821 -132.76 -157.62 119.77
C LEU A 821 -133.08 -156.37 120.62
N ARG A 822 -134.31 -156.27 121.10
CA ARG A 822 -134.78 -155.20 122.00
C ARG A 822 -134.10 -155.22 123.37
N ALA A 823 -133.86 -156.41 123.94
CA ALA A 823 -133.14 -156.58 125.20
C ALA A 823 -131.64 -156.23 125.06
N ILE A 824 -131.00 -156.60 123.94
CA ILE A 824 -129.61 -156.21 123.63
C ILE A 824 -129.47 -154.68 123.59
N ALA A 825 -130.48 -153.96 123.10
CA ALA A 825 -130.47 -152.50 123.01
C ALA A 825 -130.66 -151.75 124.35
N GLN A 826 -130.87 -152.45 125.48
CA GLN A 826 -131.13 -151.82 126.79
C GLN A 826 -130.16 -152.24 127.91
N ALA A 827 -129.09 -152.99 127.61
CA ALA A 827 -128.08 -153.42 128.59
C ALA A 827 -126.86 -152.47 128.70
N GLY A 828 -126.15 -152.53 129.84
CA GLY A 828 -125.11 -151.57 130.24
C GLY A 828 -123.75 -151.63 129.49
N PRO A 829 -122.89 -150.61 129.67
CA PRO A 829 -121.87 -150.21 128.68
C PRO A 829 -120.70 -151.18 128.47
N GLU A 830 -120.30 -152.02 129.42
CA GLU A 830 -119.23 -153.00 129.18
C GLU A 830 -119.65 -154.16 128.25
N LEU A 831 -120.95 -154.48 128.19
CA LEU A 831 -121.43 -155.70 127.56
C LEU A 831 -121.48 -155.64 126.03
N GLN A 832 -121.62 -154.44 125.46
CA GLN A 832 -121.65 -154.23 123.99
C GLN A 832 -120.37 -154.75 123.31
N VAL A 833 -119.22 -154.67 124.00
CA VAL A 833 -117.92 -155.16 123.51
C VAL A 833 -117.94 -156.67 123.25
N ARG A 834 -118.56 -157.46 124.14
CA ARG A 834 -118.52 -158.94 124.07
C ARG A 834 -119.43 -159.56 123.02
N LEU A 835 -120.40 -158.82 122.47
CA LEU A 835 -121.37 -159.36 121.49
C LEU A 835 -121.15 -158.87 120.05
N LEU A 836 -120.55 -157.69 119.85
CA LEU A 836 -119.94 -157.38 118.54
C LEU A 836 -118.85 -158.41 118.18
N GLN A 837 -118.10 -158.88 119.20
CA GLN A 837 -117.16 -159.99 119.09
C GLN A 837 -117.84 -161.37 118.81
N GLY A 838 -119.15 -161.48 118.99
CA GLY A 838 -119.95 -162.69 118.76
C GLY A 838 -120.70 -162.75 117.43
N LEU A 839 -120.78 -161.63 116.69
CA LEU A 839 -121.48 -161.54 115.39
C LEU A 839 -120.60 -161.84 114.17
N GLY A 840 -119.32 -162.19 114.36
CA GLY A 840 -118.41 -162.61 113.29
C GLY A 840 -117.93 -161.50 112.33
N LEU A 841 -118.44 -160.27 112.47
CA LEU A 841 -118.04 -159.12 111.67
C LEU A 841 -116.64 -158.65 112.06
N GLN A 842 -115.64 -159.10 111.30
CA GLN A 842 -114.24 -158.70 111.47
C GLN A 842 -114.02 -157.21 111.15
N SER A 843 -112.94 -156.64 111.70
CA SER A 843 -112.66 -155.21 111.70
C SER A 843 -112.41 -154.63 110.30
N MET A 844 -113.28 -153.69 109.91
CA MET A 844 -112.92 -152.38 109.33
C MET A 844 -111.49 -152.23 108.77
N LEU A 845 -111.30 -152.33 107.45
CA LEU A 845 -110.21 -151.64 106.74
C LEU A 845 -110.45 -151.40 105.24
N ILE A 846 -111.65 -150.95 104.84
CA ILE A 846 -111.83 -150.26 103.55
C ILE A 846 -112.35 -148.85 103.84
N THR A 847 -111.46 -148.05 104.42
CA THR A 847 -111.57 -146.59 104.37
C THR A 847 -111.18 -146.10 102.98
N ASP A 848 -111.61 -144.87 102.67
CA ASP A 848 -110.92 -144.06 101.66
C ASP A 848 -109.39 -144.01 101.94
N GLY A 849 -108.61 -143.95 100.86
CA GLY A 849 -107.21 -144.37 100.82
C GLY A 849 -106.16 -143.38 101.31
N LYS A 850 -106.50 -142.19 101.86
CA LYS A 850 -105.49 -141.32 102.50
C LYS A 850 -105.84 -140.30 103.62
N SER A 851 -107.04 -140.13 104.20
CA SER A 851 -108.35 -140.72 104.00
C SER A 851 -109.04 -141.18 105.30
N PRO A 852 -108.35 -141.85 106.26
CA PRO A 852 -109.03 -142.45 107.40
C PRO A 852 -109.34 -141.42 108.49
N ILE A 853 -110.53 -140.80 108.41
CA ILE A 853 -111.16 -140.21 109.60
C ILE A 853 -111.80 -141.35 110.39
N ASN A 854 -111.10 -141.82 111.42
CA ASN A 854 -111.77 -142.43 112.57
C ASN A 854 -112.37 -141.30 113.44
N LEU A 855 -113.46 -141.59 114.15
CA LEU A 855 -114.56 -140.65 114.38
C LEU A 855 -114.35 -139.51 115.38
N PHE A 856 -113.10 -139.19 115.76
CA PHE A 856 -112.79 -137.93 116.45
C PHE A 856 -111.91 -137.01 115.64
N SER A 857 -112.62 -136.04 115.04
CA SER A 857 -112.21 -134.63 114.92
C SER A 857 -110.81 -134.38 114.34
N THR A 858 -110.69 -134.34 113.01
CA THR A 858 -110.71 -133.08 112.24
C THR A 858 -109.53 -132.14 112.52
N ALA A 859 -108.58 -132.12 111.57
CA ALA A 859 -107.55 -131.10 111.36
C ALA A 859 -106.61 -130.79 112.55
N ASN A 860 -105.44 -131.44 112.56
CA ASN A 860 -104.24 -130.92 113.25
C ASN A 860 -102.98 -131.26 112.43
N GLY A 861 -102.06 -130.30 112.27
CA GLY A 861 -100.85 -130.38 111.42
C GLY A 861 -101.16 -130.54 109.92
N LEU A 862 -101.04 -129.54 109.04
CA LEU A 862 -100.36 -128.23 109.10
C LEU A 862 -98.82 -128.28 109.24
N VAL A 863 -98.18 -127.15 108.93
CA VAL A 863 -96.72 -126.95 108.90
C VAL A 863 -95.99 -127.76 107.80
N ASN A 864 -96.49 -127.67 106.56
CA ASN A 864 -95.66 -127.39 105.36
C ASN A 864 -96.53 -127.24 104.08
N PRO A 865 -96.75 -126.01 103.57
CA PRO A 865 -97.53 -125.74 102.36
C PRO A 865 -96.70 -125.20 101.17
N ALA A 866 -97.26 -125.28 99.95
CA ALA A 866 -96.79 -124.64 98.71
C ALA A 866 -95.39 -125.12 98.21
N SER A 867 -94.88 -124.73 97.03
CA SER A 867 -95.44 -123.87 95.96
C SER A 867 -95.07 -124.40 94.56
N LEU A 868 -96.04 -124.45 93.64
CA LEU A 868 -95.94 -124.52 92.15
C LEU A 868 -94.88 -125.45 91.53
N PRO A 869 -95.31 -126.45 90.74
CA PRO A 869 -95.58 -126.20 89.30
C PRO A 869 -96.98 -126.71 88.87
N ASN A 870 -97.69 -126.10 87.93
CA ASN A 870 -97.35 -125.64 86.56
C ASN A 870 -97.04 -126.77 85.56
N GLN A 871 -98.08 -127.34 84.94
CA GLN A 871 -98.22 -127.43 83.47
C GLN A 871 -99.69 -127.80 83.10
N PRO A 872 -100.12 -127.58 81.84
CA PRO A 872 -101.52 -127.27 81.50
C PRO A 872 -102.43 -128.49 81.27
#